data_AF-A0A485KEN5-F1
#
_entry.id   AF-A0A485KEN5-F1
#
_cell.length_a   1.000
_cell.length_b   1.000
_cell.length_c   1.000
_cell.angle_alpha   90.00
_cell.angle_beta   90.00
_cell.angle_gamma   90.00
#
_symmetry.space_group_name_H-M   'P 1'
#
loop_
_entity.id
_entity.type
_entity.pdbx_description
1 polymer ?
#
loop_
_entity_poly.entity_id
_entity_poly.type
_entity_poly.pdbx_seq_one_letter_code
_entity_poly.pdbx_strand_id
1 'polypeptide(L)'
;MDKNARLNAAVMRSRVQPVLALLQYANTSSKGLNEESQRLLAELARSKRKVSRFWLEKCLVAVDTLQIFGLMWQLSQIWPWPSRWLAATRWTLVFGLDFLSLTHTGAGMGQDNPPFSHWGEMKGYWVYALAYACLPYLALGFYAALSAHWTRQGDVRFLVKMAKLQNALLALFQLLYLPIGVAVSRLWHCQDAVNPLDTSQILSTMSVDPSFACHGTAHVLVVTIIAGGLGLPFLVGFPMLLYRRIMVVGAFDAPECHETFLQGKELGFLLNTSDDYHILHVGLYASFTRRMMTRPVLVCVVKLILLVIFALGRSRYPSITMQPYQGVLFCMVVILDVSYRVLLAQPYRCRTTAQLCFLLDILLCFNAIMGTTMHFQLCPHDISVLLSSNPIKSALTVDSVKLALFGFVHTFVIVLVCVHVVGTYLKKRAKQVNWPTHIHMRAITRHVPQVTEWVAALHAANRALQKTFVSPTQIKPTEELESVVAELHRCANDAAKLDHLMHAQLHETSLVMQALYIDSLGTSVLAAERIQDCVRDFTSELDHYKQKHGALQPHKRNALFKLAVFQTWNHQRPGGHDTDDRVPLTEHPPAADPVAASNVFESVNVLASIDAQLNLRLPRVKAIAALLHSIPPLGAAVAPVHWHVLVSLMTNDDASVATSVVVTTVQCSSDRWLKVKVPLARDNNVWVVLDGWLPLDAPPPLVVKLLACHDPDSRNLFQELYAGAAAYQSPPPVAPDEMAQLIEATRSALGELDTVDTKVNQPELLLGQWTRVIQQWNVRFLLQHQRCATDADKAKIRIWYSLYHALAAATQS
;
A
#
# COMPACT_ATOMS: atom_id res chain seq x y z
N MET A 1 40.13 -17.91 -42.64
CA MET A 1 39.19 -18.59 -41.72
C MET A 1 39.67 -18.65 -40.26
N ASP A 2 40.99 -18.65 -39.99
CA ASP A 2 41.53 -18.89 -38.64
C ASP A 2 41.39 -17.72 -37.64
N LYS A 3 41.21 -16.48 -38.11
CA LYS A 3 40.96 -15.30 -37.24
C LYS A 3 39.54 -15.27 -36.66
N ASN A 4 38.53 -15.70 -37.42
CA ASN A 4 37.14 -15.73 -36.94
C ASN A 4 36.91 -16.85 -35.92
N ALA A 5 37.62 -17.97 -36.04
CA ALA A 5 37.59 -19.04 -35.04
C ALA A 5 38.17 -18.59 -33.69
N ARG A 6 39.28 -17.83 -33.70
CA ARG A 6 39.90 -17.29 -32.48
C ARG A 6 39.07 -16.18 -31.82
N LEU A 7 38.41 -15.33 -32.61
CA LEU A 7 37.50 -14.30 -32.10
C LEU A 7 36.26 -14.94 -31.45
N ASN A 8 35.67 -15.96 -32.10
CA ASN A 8 34.54 -16.70 -31.55
C ASN A 8 34.91 -17.50 -30.30
N ALA A 9 36.12 -18.06 -30.23
CA ALA A 9 36.64 -18.73 -29.03
C ALA A 9 36.89 -17.75 -27.86
N ALA A 10 37.34 -16.52 -28.14
CA ALA A 10 37.55 -15.49 -27.12
C ALA A 10 36.22 -14.91 -26.59
N VAL A 11 35.24 -14.73 -27.47
CA VAL A 11 33.86 -14.31 -27.10
C VAL A 11 33.13 -15.44 -26.36
N MET A 12 33.32 -16.69 -26.77
CA MET A 12 32.86 -17.86 -26.01
C MET A 12 33.54 -17.91 -24.64
N ARG A 13 34.88 -17.75 -24.53
CA ARG A 13 35.56 -17.71 -23.23
C ARG A 13 35.07 -16.59 -22.33
N SER A 14 34.83 -15.39 -22.84
CA SER A 14 34.35 -14.26 -22.01
C SER A 14 32.90 -14.44 -21.54
N ARG A 15 32.08 -15.18 -22.30
CA ARG A 15 30.69 -15.53 -21.90
C ARG A 15 30.61 -16.80 -21.05
N VAL A 16 31.52 -17.74 -21.27
CA VAL A 16 31.56 -19.04 -20.59
C VAL A 16 32.32 -18.94 -19.27
N GLN A 17 33.41 -18.17 -19.15
CA GLN A 17 34.12 -17.97 -17.87
C GLN A 17 33.26 -17.50 -16.71
N PRO A 18 32.33 -16.53 -16.84
CA PRO A 18 31.46 -16.16 -15.73
C PRO A 18 30.45 -17.27 -15.39
N VAL A 19 30.03 -18.08 -16.37
CA VAL A 19 29.15 -19.25 -16.14
C VAL A 19 29.93 -20.40 -15.49
N LEU A 20 31.17 -20.66 -15.91
CA LEU A 20 32.07 -21.66 -15.35
C LEU A 20 32.55 -21.24 -13.95
N ALA A 21 32.76 -19.94 -13.73
CA ALA A 21 33.02 -19.37 -12.42
C ALA A 21 31.79 -19.48 -11.52
N LEU A 22 30.56 -19.27 -12.03
CA LEU A 22 29.30 -19.50 -11.30
C LEU A 22 29.11 -20.99 -10.96
N LEU A 23 29.44 -21.91 -11.87
CA LEU A 23 29.40 -23.36 -11.64
C LEU A 23 30.48 -23.81 -10.63
N GLN A 24 31.70 -23.28 -10.74
CA GLN A 24 32.78 -23.51 -9.76
C GLN A 24 32.48 -22.84 -8.41
N TYR A 25 31.75 -21.72 -8.38
CA TYR A 25 31.28 -21.06 -7.14
C TYR A 25 30.11 -21.78 -6.47
N ALA A 26 29.24 -22.45 -7.23
CA ALA A 26 28.19 -23.31 -6.70
C ALA A 26 28.79 -24.51 -5.94
N ASN A 27 29.93 -25.01 -6.43
CA ASN A 27 30.61 -26.25 -6.05
C ASN A 27 31.16 -26.35 -4.60
N THR A 28 30.98 -25.35 -3.75
CA THR A 28 31.45 -25.39 -2.34
C THR A 28 30.33 -25.57 -1.32
N SER A 29 29.10 -25.17 -1.64
CA SER A 29 27.91 -25.39 -0.78
C SER A 29 27.01 -26.51 -1.30
N SER A 30 27.23 -26.97 -2.54
CA SER A 30 26.44 -28.01 -3.22
C SER A 30 27.13 -29.38 -3.26
N LYS A 31 28.22 -29.58 -2.50
CA LYS A 31 29.05 -30.81 -2.55
C LYS A 31 28.29 -32.11 -2.22
N GLY A 32 27.04 -32.05 -1.77
CA GLY A 32 26.16 -33.21 -1.56
C GLY A 32 24.88 -33.23 -2.41
N LEU A 33 24.76 -32.37 -3.43
CA LEU A 33 23.59 -32.32 -4.31
C LEU A 33 23.86 -33.07 -5.62
N ASN A 34 22.89 -33.86 -6.06
CA ASN A 34 22.89 -34.51 -7.39
C ASN A 34 23.09 -33.48 -8.51
N GLU A 35 23.74 -33.91 -9.60
CA GLU A 35 24.09 -33.03 -10.73
C GLU A 35 22.86 -32.31 -11.34
N GLU A 36 21.72 -33.00 -11.38
CA GLU A 36 20.44 -32.43 -11.80
C GLU A 36 19.96 -31.30 -10.88
N SER A 37 19.97 -31.52 -9.56
CA SER A 37 19.62 -30.49 -8.58
C SER A 37 20.57 -29.28 -8.64
N GLN A 38 21.84 -29.49 -9.01
CA GLN A 38 22.77 -28.37 -9.21
C GLN A 38 22.42 -27.55 -10.45
N ARG A 39 22.01 -28.19 -11.54
CA ARG A 39 21.56 -27.50 -12.77
C ARG A 39 20.29 -26.69 -12.50
N LEU A 40 19.28 -27.30 -11.87
CA LEU A 40 18.03 -26.65 -11.49
C LEU A 40 18.26 -25.45 -10.54
N LEU A 41 19.14 -25.61 -9.56
CA LEU A 41 19.50 -24.52 -8.66
C LEU A 41 20.24 -23.38 -9.39
N ALA A 42 21.05 -23.69 -10.39
CA ALA A 42 21.68 -22.68 -11.25
C ALA A 42 20.64 -21.94 -12.10
N GLU A 43 19.56 -22.59 -12.54
CA GLU A 43 18.45 -21.95 -13.25
C GLU A 43 17.68 -20.98 -12.35
N LEU A 44 17.32 -21.40 -11.13
CA LEU A 44 16.73 -20.52 -10.13
C LEU A 44 17.64 -19.32 -9.81
N ALA A 45 18.96 -19.54 -9.82
CA ALA A 45 19.96 -18.50 -9.59
C ALA A 45 20.15 -17.51 -10.76
N ARG A 46 19.61 -17.78 -11.96
CA ARG A 46 19.71 -16.85 -13.10
C ARG A 46 18.91 -15.56 -12.91
N SER A 47 18.01 -15.53 -11.92
CA SER A 47 17.30 -14.33 -11.48
C SER A 47 18.28 -13.18 -11.18
N LYS A 48 18.07 -12.01 -11.81
CA LYS A 48 18.86 -10.79 -11.54
C LYS A 48 18.45 -10.08 -10.24
N ARG A 49 17.39 -10.53 -9.57
CA ARG A 49 16.84 -9.86 -8.38
C ARG A 49 17.72 -10.14 -7.16
N LYS A 50 17.95 -9.10 -6.36
CA LYS A 50 18.75 -9.18 -5.14
C LYS A 50 17.92 -8.69 -3.96
N VAL A 51 17.85 -9.53 -2.92
CA VAL A 51 17.17 -9.20 -1.67
C VAL A 51 18.18 -8.81 -0.59
N SER A 52 19.44 -9.21 -0.74
CA SER A 52 20.45 -9.05 0.30
C SER A 52 20.70 -7.58 0.63
N ARG A 53 20.32 -7.19 1.86
CA ARG A 53 20.64 -5.88 2.47
C ARG A 53 21.84 -5.94 3.40
N PHE A 54 22.61 -7.04 3.35
CA PHE A 54 23.64 -7.34 4.35
C PHE A 54 24.66 -6.21 4.60
N TRP A 55 25.14 -5.57 3.53
CA TRP A 55 26.07 -4.44 3.63
C TRP A 55 25.34 -3.10 3.78
N LEU A 56 24.22 -2.94 3.09
CA LEU A 56 23.39 -1.75 3.19
C LEU A 56 22.97 -1.48 4.64
N GLU A 57 22.54 -2.51 5.37
CA GLU A 57 22.15 -2.42 6.77
C GLU A 57 23.31 -1.92 7.66
N LYS A 58 24.53 -2.42 7.44
CA LYS A 58 25.73 -1.98 8.20
C LYS A 58 26.11 -0.53 7.87
N CYS A 59 26.03 -0.16 6.60
CA CYS A 59 26.24 1.22 6.17
C CYS A 59 25.21 2.16 6.81
N LEU A 60 23.93 1.77 6.84
CA LEU A 60 22.87 2.58 7.48
C LEU A 60 23.14 2.76 8.97
N VAL A 61 23.51 1.71 9.69
CA VAL A 61 23.90 1.82 11.12
C VAL A 61 25.06 2.79 11.30
N ALA A 62 26.12 2.67 10.49
CA ALA A 62 27.27 3.57 10.57
C ALA A 62 26.88 5.03 10.28
N VAL A 63 26.06 5.27 9.25
CA VAL A 63 25.58 6.63 8.91
C VAL A 63 24.72 7.19 10.04
N ASP A 64 23.78 6.43 10.59
CA ASP A 64 22.93 6.87 11.70
C ASP A 64 23.76 7.23 12.94
N THR A 65 24.76 6.41 13.28
CA THR A 65 25.71 6.70 14.37
C THR A 65 26.48 7.98 14.09
N LEU A 66 27.03 8.14 12.88
CA LEU A 66 27.80 9.33 12.50
C LEU A 66 26.94 10.60 12.46
N GLN A 67 25.66 10.49 12.11
CA GLN A 67 24.70 11.60 12.17
C GLN A 67 24.42 12.04 13.61
N ILE A 68 24.18 11.10 14.53
CA ILE A 68 23.99 11.41 15.96
C ILE A 68 25.29 11.96 16.56
N PHE A 69 26.43 11.38 16.20
CA PHE A 69 27.75 11.89 16.59
C PHE A 69 27.99 13.30 16.05
N GLY A 70 27.62 13.59 14.80
CA GLY A 70 27.70 14.93 14.22
C GLY A 70 26.84 15.95 14.96
N LEU A 71 25.63 15.57 15.39
CA LEU A 71 24.79 16.43 16.25
C LEU A 71 25.44 16.67 17.62
N MET A 72 26.05 15.65 18.20
CA MET A 72 26.82 15.78 19.45
C MET A 72 28.08 16.64 19.27
N TRP A 73 28.74 16.57 18.11
CA TRP A 73 29.85 17.44 17.74
C TRP A 73 29.41 18.92 17.64
N GLN A 74 28.18 19.17 17.18
CA GLN A 74 27.59 20.51 17.16
C GLN A 74 27.28 21.03 18.56
N LEU A 75 26.89 20.16 19.47
CA LEU A 75 26.69 20.49 20.89
C LEU A 75 28.01 20.78 21.58
N SER A 76 29.08 20.06 21.22
CA SER A 76 30.42 20.27 21.76
C SER A 76 31.17 21.46 21.19
N GLN A 77 30.52 22.32 20.41
CA GLN A 77 31.02 23.69 20.22
C GLN A 77 30.88 24.54 21.49
N ILE A 78 29.99 24.12 22.39
CA ILE A 78 29.74 24.75 23.67
C ILE A 78 30.14 23.80 24.80
N TRP A 79 29.92 22.48 24.64
CA TRP A 79 30.51 21.52 25.59
C TRP A 79 32.01 21.47 25.36
N PRO A 80 32.84 21.31 26.39
CA PRO A 80 34.21 21.75 26.26
C PRO A 80 35.12 20.59 25.81
N TRP A 81 34.74 19.96 24.69
CA TRP A 81 35.62 18.97 24.06
C TRP A 81 36.93 19.64 23.62
N PRO A 82 38.07 18.93 23.67
CA PRO A 82 39.34 19.47 23.24
C PRO A 82 39.26 20.02 21.81
N SER A 83 39.72 21.25 21.58
CA SER A 83 39.66 21.91 20.25
C SER A 83 40.35 21.08 19.15
N ARG A 84 41.47 20.44 19.50
CA ARG A 84 42.18 19.50 18.60
C ARG A 84 41.34 18.28 18.24
N TRP A 85 40.54 17.77 19.18
CA TRP A 85 39.61 16.67 18.95
C TRP A 85 38.47 17.09 18.01
N LEU A 86 37.90 18.27 18.22
CA LEU A 86 36.87 18.84 17.36
C LEU A 86 37.36 19.01 15.93
N ALA A 87 38.56 19.57 15.76
CA ALA A 87 39.19 19.70 14.45
C ALA A 87 39.40 18.33 13.76
N ALA A 88 39.91 17.33 14.49
CA ALA A 88 40.17 15.99 13.96
C ALA A 88 38.88 15.23 13.59
N THR A 89 37.75 15.52 14.24
CA THR A 89 36.48 14.82 14.05
C THR A 89 35.47 15.59 13.20
N ARG A 90 35.82 16.78 12.72
CA ARG A 90 34.98 17.66 11.90
C ARG A 90 34.40 16.98 10.65
N TRP A 91 35.15 16.04 10.05
CA TRP A 91 34.73 15.31 8.85
C TRP A 91 33.42 14.53 9.04
N THR A 92 33.05 14.19 10.27
CA THR A 92 31.80 13.45 10.58
C THR A 92 30.55 14.24 10.20
N LEU A 93 30.63 15.57 10.12
CA LEU A 93 29.53 16.44 9.69
C LEU A 93 29.08 16.21 8.24
N VAL A 94 29.93 15.63 7.40
CA VAL A 94 29.57 15.24 6.02
C VAL A 94 28.40 14.27 6.01
N PHE A 95 28.29 13.37 7.00
CA PHE A 95 27.19 12.41 7.11
C PHE A 95 25.88 13.05 7.57
N GLY A 96 25.97 14.19 8.27
CA GLY A 96 24.84 15.07 8.58
C GLY A 96 24.50 16.07 7.48
N LEU A 97 25.24 16.07 6.35
CA LEU A 97 25.15 17.06 5.27
C LEU A 97 25.13 18.52 5.77
N ASP A 98 25.81 18.76 6.90
CA ASP A 98 25.84 20.07 7.55
C ASP A 98 27.01 20.88 7.01
N PHE A 99 26.84 21.39 5.78
CA PHE A 99 27.88 22.12 5.07
C PHE A 99 28.26 23.42 5.77
N LEU A 100 27.32 24.08 6.46
CA LEU A 100 27.60 25.29 7.26
C LEU A 100 28.76 25.00 8.22
N SER A 101 28.65 23.94 8.99
CA SER A 101 29.61 23.60 10.03
C SER A 101 30.97 23.11 9.52
N LEU A 102 31.08 22.83 8.22
CA LEU A 102 32.36 22.56 7.55
C LEU A 102 33.10 23.85 7.16
N THR A 103 32.43 25.01 7.15
CA THR A 103 33.03 26.31 6.83
C THR A 103 33.79 26.94 8.00
N HIS A 104 34.75 27.81 7.74
CA HIS A 104 35.55 28.45 8.80
C HIS A 104 34.73 29.23 9.84
N THR A 105 33.58 29.80 9.45
CA THR A 105 32.66 30.52 10.33
C THR A 105 31.55 29.64 10.90
N GLY A 106 31.56 28.34 10.58
CA GLY A 106 30.49 27.41 10.92
C GLY A 106 30.60 26.73 12.30
N ALA A 107 31.76 26.84 12.96
CA ALA A 107 32.01 26.14 14.22
C ALA A 107 33.12 26.83 15.03
N GLY A 108 32.87 27.08 16.32
CA GLY A 108 33.79 27.79 17.22
C GLY A 108 35.00 26.96 17.68
N MET A 109 35.05 25.66 17.35
CA MET A 109 36.11 24.72 17.74
C MET A 109 36.38 24.67 19.26
N GLY A 110 35.32 24.85 20.07
CA GLY A 110 35.41 24.87 21.52
C GLY A 110 36.04 26.13 22.10
N GLN A 111 36.09 27.23 21.32
CA GLN A 111 36.44 28.56 21.85
C GLN A 111 35.30 29.09 22.72
N ASP A 112 35.64 29.71 23.85
CA ASP A 112 34.66 30.32 24.77
C ASP A 112 33.96 31.52 24.11
N ASN A 113 34.72 32.35 23.36
CA ASN A 113 34.22 33.55 22.67
C ASN A 113 34.74 33.59 21.21
N PRO A 114 34.19 32.76 20.30
CA PRO A 114 34.53 32.85 18.89
C PRO A 114 34.07 34.19 18.30
N PRO A 115 34.74 34.71 17.25
CA PRO A 115 34.36 35.96 16.59
C PRO A 115 33.05 35.87 15.77
N PHE A 116 32.37 34.72 15.83
CA PHE A 116 31.12 34.40 15.15
C PHE A 116 30.26 33.55 16.07
N SER A 117 28.96 33.45 15.81
CA SER A 117 28.01 32.64 16.58
C SER A 117 28.43 31.19 16.76
N HIS A 118 28.17 30.62 17.95
CA HIS A 118 28.38 29.19 18.21
C HIS A 118 27.50 28.29 17.32
N TRP A 119 26.43 28.83 16.72
CA TRP A 119 25.59 28.13 15.74
C TRP A 119 26.17 28.10 14.33
N GLY A 120 27.25 28.86 14.10
CA GLY A 120 27.87 29.09 12.80
C GLY A 120 27.17 30.22 12.03
N GLU A 121 27.93 31.01 11.27
CA GLU A 121 27.40 32.14 10.50
C GLU A 121 27.56 31.95 9.00
N MET A 122 26.49 32.21 8.25
CA MET A 122 26.49 32.23 6.79
C MET A 122 25.47 33.25 6.27
N LYS A 123 25.94 34.19 5.45
CA LYS A 123 25.07 35.14 4.76
C LYS A 123 24.09 34.41 3.83
N GLY A 124 22.81 34.74 3.91
CA GLY A 124 21.77 34.08 3.11
C GLY A 124 21.40 32.68 3.61
N TYR A 125 21.56 32.41 4.91
CA TYR A 125 21.24 31.09 5.49
C TYR A 125 19.79 30.66 5.23
N TRP A 126 18.85 31.60 5.12
CA TRP A 126 17.46 31.30 4.79
C TRP A 126 17.30 30.54 3.46
N VAL A 127 18.15 30.79 2.45
CA VAL A 127 18.13 30.06 1.17
C VAL A 127 18.58 28.62 1.36
N TYR A 128 19.62 28.42 2.17
CA TYR A 128 20.12 27.10 2.53
C TYR A 128 19.06 26.28 3.26
N ALA A 129 18.40 26.87 4.27
CA ALA A 129 17.32 26.22 4.99
C ALA A 129 16.09 25.96 4.10
N LEU A 130 15.74 26.91 3.20
CA LEU A 130 14.66 26.75 2.22
C LEU A 130 14.92 25.55 1.30
N ALA A 131 16.14 25.43 0.77
CA ALA A 131 16.52 24.34 -0.11
C ALA A 131 16.29 22.98 0.56
N TYR A 132 16.73 22.82 1.81
CA TYR A 132 16.49 21.59 2.59
C TYR A 132 15.01 21.37 2.91
N ALA A 133 14.28 22.41 3.30
CA ALA A 133 12.87 22.34 3.63
C ALA A 133 12.00 21.99 2.41
N CYS A 134 12.39 22.42 1.20
CA CYS A 134 11.67 22.12 -0.03
C CYS A 134 11.92 20.70 -0.57
N LEU A 135 13.02 20.03 -0.23
CA LEU A 135 13.37 18.70 -0.77
C LEU A 135 12.24 17.65 -0.64
N PRO A 136 11.57 17.48 0.52
CA PRO A 136 10.45 16.54 0.67
C PRO A 136 9.30 16.84 -0.27
N TYR A 137 8.96 18.11 -0.44
CA TYR A 137 7.83 18.57 -1.26
C TYR A 137 8.14 18.47 -2.75
N LEU A 138 9.38 18.78 -3.17
CA LEU A 138 9.83 18.59 -4.54
C LEU A 138 9.82 17.10 -4.91
N ALA A 139 10.26 16.21 -4.01
CA ALA A 139 10.18 14.78 -4.23
C ALA A 139 8.74 14.26 -4.28
N LEU A 140 7.83 14.81 -3.48
CA LEU A 140 6.40 14.50 -3.54
C LEU A 140 5.79 14.94 -4.88
N GLY A 141 6.11 16.15 -5.35
CA GLY A 141 5.71 16.64 -6.67
C GLY A 141 6.26 15.78 -7.80
N PHE A 142 7.53 15.38 -7.72
CA PHE A 142 8.16 14.46 -8.67
C PHE A 142 7.49 13.08 -8.68
N TYR A 143 7.18 12.54 -7.50
CA TYR A 143 6.45 11.29 -7.36
C TYR A 143 5.04 11.38 -7.96
N ALA A 144 4.30 12.46 -7.70
CA ALA A 144 2.98 12.70 -8.25
C ALA A 144 3.01 12.85 -9.79
N ALA A 145 3.98 13.59 -10.32
CA ALA A 145 4.16 13.79 -11.76
C ALA A 145 4.48 12.46 -12.49
N LEU A 146 5.38 11.65 -11.95
CA LEU A 146 5.70 10.33 -12.52
C LEU A 146 4.54 9.36 -12.39
N SER A 147 3.83 9.37 -11.25
CA SER A 147 2.62 8.57 -11.06
C SER A 147 1.57 8.91 -12.12
N ALA A 148 1.25 10.20 -12.29
CA ALA A 148 0.32 10.65 -13.32
C ALA A 148 0.79 10.27 -14.74
N HIS A 149 2.09 10.39 -15.02
CA HIS A 149 2.66 9.99 -16.30
C HIS A 149 2.50 8.50 -16.58
N TRP A 150 2.81 7.62 -15.62
CA TRP A 150 2.69 6.18 -15.81
C TRP A 150 1.23 5.72 -15.88
N THR A 151 0.32 6.33 -15.11
CA THR A 151 -1.12 6.07 -15.21
C THR A 151 -1.66 6.44 -16.58
N ARG A 152 -1.24 7.60 -17.13
CA ARG A 152 -1.63 8.02 -18.50
C ARG A 152 -1.08 7.10 -19.60
N GLN A 153 0.08 6.48 -19.38
CA GLN A 153 0.67 5.54 -20.34
C GLN A 153 0.00 4.15 -20.34
N GLY A 154 -0.82 3.82 -19.32
CA GLY A 154 -1.47 2.51 -19.23
C GLY A 154 -0.49 1.34 -19.04
N ASP A 155 0.72 1.59 -18.53
CA ASP A 155 1.71 0.53 -18.31
C ASP A 155 1.29 -0.37 -17.15
N VAL A 156 1.04 -1.66 -17.40
CA VAL A 156 0.64 -2.66 -16.38
C VAL A 156 1.63 -2.74 -15.21
N ARG A 157 2.89 -2.33 -15.40
CA ARG A 157 3.92 -2.33 -14.34
C ARG A 157 4.01 -1.03 -13.54
N PHE A 158 3.09 -0.09 -13.75
CA PHE A 158 3.14 1.23 -13.09
C PHE A 158 3.15 1.11 -11.57
N LEU A 159 2.36 0.20 -10.98
CA LEU A 159 2.30 -0.02 -9.53
C LEU A 159 3.66 -0.41 -8.95
N VAL A 160 4.39 -1.30 -9.64
CA VAL A 160 5.72 -1.76 -9.21
C VAL A 160 6.75 -0.64 -9.37
N LYS A 161 6.69 0.14 -10.46
CA LYS A 161 7.56 1.31 -10.66
C LYS A 161 7.32 2.38 -9.58
N MET A 162 6.05 2.64 -9.26
CA MET A 162 5.62 3.56 -8.23
C MET A 162 6.08 3.11 -6.84
N ALA A 163 5.87 1.84 -6.50
CA ALA A 163 6.34 1.27 -5.23
C ALA A 163 7.87 1.32 -5.10
N LYS A 164 8.62 1.06 -6.19
CA LYS A 164 10.09 1.19 -6.20
C LYS A 164 10.54 2.63 -5.94
N LEU A 165 9.94 3.59 -6.63
CA LEU A 165 10.24 5.01 -6.43
C LEU A 165 9.91 5.43 -5.00
N GLN A 166 8.73 5.08 -4.50
CA GLN A 166 8.30 5.39 -3.15
C GLN A 166 9.26 4.79 -2.11
N ASN A 167 9.65 3.52 -2.24
CA ASN A 167 10.63 2.90 -1.35
C ASN A 167 11.98 3.62 -1.35
N ALA A 168 12.45 4.04 -2.53
CA ALA A 168 13.69 4.79 -2.66
C ALA A 168 13.60 6.16 -1.98
N LEU A 169 12.49 6.88 -2.19
CA LEU A 169 12.24 8.18 -1.54
C LEU A 169 12.12 8.04 -0.02
N LEU A 170 11.41 7.04 0.49
CA LEU A 170 11.32 6.78 1.93
C LEU A 170 12.69 6.50 2.55
N ALA A 171 13.52 5.67 1.90
CA ALA A 171 14.88 5.41 2.36
C ALA A 171 15.78 6.66 2.32
N LEU A 172 15.65 7.48 1.27
CA LEU A 172 16.37 8.73 1.13
C LEU A 172 15.98 9.73 2.24
N PHE A 173 14.69 9.92 2.49
CA PHE A 173 14.22 10.86 3.51
C PHE A 173 14.48 10.40 4.93
N GLN A 174 14.59 9.09 5.18
CA GLN A 174 15.08 8.58 6.46
C GLN A 174 16.54 9.02 6.71
N LEU A 175 17.37 9.04 5.67
CA LEU A 175 18.76 9.52 5.74
C LEU A 175 18.84 11.05 5.83
N LEU A 176 17.96 11.77 5.11
CA LEU A 176 17.89 13.24 5.13
C LEU A 176 17.13 13.82 6.32
N TYR A 177 16.52 12.99 7.16
CA TYR A 177 15.66 13.43 8.26
C TYR A 177 16.37 14.39 9.23
N LEU A 178 17.53 13.99 9.75
CA LEU A 178 18.31 14.82 10.66
C LEU A 178 18.95 16.03 9.96
N PRO A 179 19.57 15.91 8.76
CA PRO A 179 20.05 17.07 8.00
C PRO A 179 19.02 18.18 7.80
N ILE A 180 17.80 17.82 7.37
CA ILE A 180 16.70 18.77 7.20
C ILE A 180 16.32 19.39 8.55
N GLY A 181 16.22 18.55 9.58
CA GLY A 181 15.91 19.00 10.94
C GLY A 181 16.91 20.03 11.49
N VAL A 182 18.22 19.78 11.33
CA VAL A 182 19.29 20.70 11.76
C VAL A 182 19.27 22.01 10.96
N ALA A 183 19.07 21.92 9.64
CA ALA A 183 19.03 23.10 8.79
C ALA A 183 17.89 24.06 9.20
N VAL A 184 16.72 23.50 9.47
CA VAL A 184 15.52 24.25 9.82
C VAL A 184 15.51 24.71 11.28
N SER A 185 15.95 23.88 12.23
CA SER A 185 15.89 24.21 13.66
C SER A 185 16.72 25.45 14.00
N ARG A 186 17.86 25.63 13.32
CA ARG A 186 18.72 26.82 13.44
C ARG A 186 18.02 28.15 13.16
N LEU A 187 16.95 28.15 12.37
CA LEU A 187 16.20 29.36 12.05
C LEU A 187 15.51 29.98 13.28
N TRP A 188 15.20 29.19 14.30
CA TRP A 188 14.46 29.64 15.49
C TRP A 188 15.29 30.44 16.49
N HIS A 189 16.62 30.42 16.34
CA HIS A 189 17.52 30.90 17.37
C HIS A 189 18.05 32.30 17.04
N CYS A 190 18.08 33.12 18.08
CA CYS A 190 18.68 34.44 18.05
C CYS A 190 19.85 34.51 19.03
N GLN A 191 20.79 35.38 18.72
CA GLN A 191 21.93 35.71 19.55
C GLN A 191 21.92 37.20 19.85
N ASP A 192 22.23 37.52 21.10
CA ASP A 192 22.38 38.89 21.55
C ASP A 192 23.87 39.22 21.54
N ALA A 193 24.27 40.22 20.75
CA ALA A 193 25.63 40.70 20.65
C ALA A 193 25.69 42.19 21.03
N VAL A 194 26.75 42.59 21.74
CA VAL A 194 26.99 44.01 22.03
C VAL A 194 27.33 44.70 20.72
N ASN A 195 26.66 45.81 20.41
CA ASN A 195 26.91 46.55 19.18
C ASN A 195 28.36 47.11 19.23
N PRO A 196 29.23 46.78 18.26
CA PRO A 196 30.62 47.25 18.27
C PRO A 196 30.74 48.77 18.11
N LEU A 197 29.70 49.45 17.62
CA LEU A 197 29.66 50.90 17.44
C LEU A 197 29.06 51.64 18.64
N ASP A 198 28.25 50.96 19.46
CA ASP A 198 27.64 51.51 20.67
C ASP A 198 27.49 50.41 21.72
N THR A 199 28.42 50.37 22.68
CA THR A 199 28.46 49.35 23.73
C THR A 199 27.25 49.39 24.68
N SER A 200 26.43 50.45 24.63
CA SER A 200 25.19 50.54 25.40
C SER A 200 24.00 49.83 24.73
N GLN A 201 24.13 49.48 23.44
CA GLN A 201 23.08 48.83 22.67
C GLN A 201 23.38 47.34 22.46
N ILE A 202 22.39 46.50 22.77
CA ILE A 202 22.41 45.07 22.49
C ILE A 202 21.68 44.86 21.17
N LEU A 203 22.40 44.37 20.15
CA LEU A 203 21.82 43.99 18.88
C LEU A 203 21.43 42.50 18.95
N SER A 204 20.12 42.24 18.92
CA SER A 204 19.61 40.87 18.81
C SER A 204 19.49 40.50 17.34
N THR A 205 20.33 39.59 16.87
CA THR A 205 20.32 39.11 15.47
C THR A 205 20.03 37.62 15.43
N MET A 206 19.59 37.13 14.28
CA MET A 206 19.46 35.70 14.04
C MET A 206 20.83 35.01 14.19
N SER A 207 20.89 33.88 14.89
CA SER A 207 22.17 33.27 15.30
C SER A 207 22.99 32.71 14.14
N VAL A 208 22.37 32.47 12.98
CA VAL A 208 23.04 31.90 11.80
C VAL A 208 23.24 32.89 10.66
N ASP A 209 22.55 34.02 10.70
CA ASP A 209 22.67 35.08 9.70
C ASP A 209 22.50 36.45 10.38
N PRO A 210 23.60 37.16 10.67
CA PRO A 210 23.54 38.44 11.37
C PRO A 210 22.88 39.55 10.55
N SER A 211 22.56 39.32 9.26
CA SER A 211 21.82 40.29 8.44
C SER A 211 20.34 40.43 8.83
N PHE A 212 19.79 39.46 9.59
CA PHE A 212 18.42 39.50 10.06
C PHE A 212 18.35 39.95 11.52
N ALA A 213 17.63 41.04 11.78
CA ALA A 213 17.27 41.43 13.14
C ALA A 213 16.30 40.40 13.74
N CYS A 214 16.61 39.94 14.95
CA CYS A 214 15.75 39.00 15.67
C CYS A 214 14.37 39.62 15.92
N HIS A 215 13.32 38.81 15.81
CA HIS A 215 11.91 39.24 15.91
C HIS A 215 11.48 40.32 14.89
N GLY A 216 12.35 40.73 13.95
CA GLY A 216 11.96 41.55 12.83
C GLY A 216 11.00 40.82 11.88
N THR A 217 10.29 41.57 11.06
CA THR A 217 9.31 41.03 10.10
C THR A 217 9.91 39.95 9.19
N ALA A 218 11.13 40.17 8.71
CA ALA A 218 11.84 39.23 7.85
C ALA A 218 12.21 37.92 8.58
N HIS A 219 12.66 38.00 9.84
CA HIS A 219 12.96 36.83 10.65
C HIS A 219 11.70 36.01 10.96
N VAL A 220 10.61 36.68 11.37
CA VAL A 220 9.31 36.03 11.64
C VAL A 220 8.80 35.33 10.38
N LEU A 221 8.86 35.99 9.21
CA LEU A 221 8.44 35.39 7.95
C LEU A 221 9.23 34.11 7.62
N VAL A 222 10.56 34.17 7.73
CA VAL A 222 11.46 33.03 7.48
C VAL A 222 11.15 31.87 8.43
N VAL A 223 10.99 32.14 9.73
CA VAL A 223 10.68 31.11 10.73
C VAL A 223 9.29 30.51 10.47
N THR A 224 8.26 31.34 10.28
CA THR A 224 6.89 30.85 10.11
C THR A 224 6.73 30.07 8.80
N ILE A 225 7.25 30.56 7.67
CA ILE A 225 7.10 29.90 6.37
C ILE A 225 8.00 28.67 6.28
N ILE A 226 9.30 28.83 6.51
CA ILE A 226 10.27 27.75 6.27
C ILE A 226 10.22 26.74 7.41
N ALA A 227 10.38 27.20 8.65
CA ALA A 227 10.46 26.29 9.77
C ALA A 227 9.09 25.76 10.22
N GLY A 228 8.10 26.65 10.33
CA GLY A 228 6.72 26.31 10.71
C GLY A 228 5.94 25.64 9.58
N GLY A 229 5.95 26.22 8.38
CA GLY A 229 5.12 25.76 7.25
C GLY A 229 5.67 24.56 6.48
N LEU A 230 7.00 24.44 6.35
CA LEU A 230 7.63 23.37 5.56
C LEU A 230 8.38 22.35 6.44
N GLY A 231 9.16 22.82 7.41
CA GLY A 231 9.98 21.93 8.23
C GLY A 231 9.20 21.08 9.23
N LEU A 232 8.37 21.72 10.07
CA LEU A 232 7.62 21.04 11.13
C LEU A 232 6.66 19.95 10.59
N PRO A 233 5.88 20.19 9.51
CA PRO A 233 5.01 19.15 8.95
C PRO A 233 5.79 17.96 8.41
N PHE A 234 6.99 18.17 7.85
CA PHE A 234 7.87 17.07 7.45
C PHE A 234 8.41 16.30 8.67
N LEU A 235 8.93 16.99 9.68
CA LEU A 235 9.55 16.36 10.86
C LEU A 235 8.55 15.50 11.64
N VAL A 236 7.29 15.92 11.75
CA VAL A 236 6.24 15.16 12.44
C VAL A 236 5.54 14.18 11.48
N GLY A 237 5.24 14.60 10.26
CA GLY A 237 4.47 13.82 9.29
C GLY A 237 5.23 12.63 8.71
N PHE A 238 6.55 12.73 8.52
CA PHE A 238 7.34 11.64 7.93
C PHE A 238 7.39 10.38 8.82
N PRO A 239 7.67 10.45 10.14
CA PRO A 239 7.59 9.29 11.03
C PRO A 239 6.20 8.65 11.06
N MET A 240 5.12 9.45 11.02
CA MET A 240 3.75 8.94 10.98
C MET A 240 3.46 8.20 9.66
N LEU A 241 3.90 8.76 8.53
CA LEU A 241 3.79 8.10 7.23
C LEU A 241 4.53 6.76 7.22
N LEU A 242 5.77 6.73 7.73
CA LEU A 242 6.59 5.53 7.80
C LEU A 242 5.94 4.46 8.69
N TYR A 243 5.38 4.86 9.84
CA TYR A 243 4.63 3.97 10.73
C TYR A 243 3.42 3.35 10.03
N ARG A 244 2.60 4.16 9.36
CA ARG A 244 1.45 3.67 8.59
C ARG A 244 1.87 2.64 7.54
N ARG A 245 2.95 2.91 6.79
CA ARG A 245 3.44 1.99 5.74
C ARG A 245 3.97 0.67 6.32
N ILE A 246 4.59 0.69 7.49
CA ILE A 246 5.11 -0.53 8.16
C ILE A 246 3.97 -1.32 8.83
N MET A 247 3.01 -0.65 9.46
CA MET A 247 1.96 -1.32 10.25
C MET A 247 0.86 -1.99 9.41
N VAL A 248 0.65 -1.56 8.16
CA VAL A 248 -0.33 -2.20 7.24
C VAL A 248 -0.10 -3.71 7.10
N VAL A 249 1.15 -4.17 7.21
CA VAL A 249 1.54 -5.59 7.07
C VAL A 249 1.94 -6.20 8.43
N GLY A 250 2.01 -5.37 9.47
CA GLY A 250 2.71 -5.62 10.71
C GLY A 250 1.92 -6.35 11.80
N ALA A 251 0.89 -7.13 11.50
CA ALA A 251 -0.03 -7.71 12.50
C ALA A 251 0.24 -9.20 12.80
N PHE A 252 1.47 -9.56 13.22
CA PHE A 252 1.82 -10.92 13.65
C PHE A 252 2.10 -11.01 15.16
N ASP A 253 1.44 -11.88 15.92
CA ASP A 253 1.74 -11.96 17.36
C ASP A 253 3.03 -12.72 17.66
N ALA A 254 3.34 -13.75 16.85
CA ALA A 254 4.51 -14.60 17.04
C ALA A 254 5.74 -14.14 16.23
N PRO A 255 6.96 -14.19 16.81
CA PRO A 255 8.20 -13.84 16.11
C PRO A 255 8.53 -14.80 14.96
N GLU A 256 8.17 -16.07 15.10
CA GLU A 256 8.40 -17.11 14.09
C GLU A 256 7.55 -16.88 12.85
N CYS A 257 6.24 -16.62 13.01
CA CYS A 257 5.34 -16.32 11.89
C CYS A 257 5.82 -15.10 11.08
N HIS A 258 6.34 -14.07 11.77
CA HIS A 258 6.90 -12.90 11.10
C HIS A 258 8.18 -13.20 10.31
N GLU A 259 9.08 -14.02 10.86
CA GLU A 259 10.29 -14.43 10.16
C GLU A 259 9.95 -15.30 8.95
N THR A 260 9.04 -16.26 9.09
CA THR A 260 8.52 -17.09 7.99
C THR A 260 7.87 -16.24 6.90
N PHE A 261 7.06 -15.25 7.28
CA PHE A 261 6.45 -14.30 6.35
C PHE A 261 7.51 -13.48 5.58
N LEU A 262 8.50 -12.91 6.30
CA LEU A 262 9.60 -12.16 5.69
C LEU A 262 10.39 -13.02 4.71
N GLN A 263 10.83 -14.21 5.14
CA GLN A 263 11.59 -15.12 4.29
C GLN A 263 10.78 -15.57 3.08
N GLY A 264 9.47 -15.82 3.24
CA GLY A 264 8.57 -16.16 2.15
C GLY A 264 8.47 -15.05 1.09
N LYS A 265 8.23 -13.80 1.50
CA LYS A 265 8.17 -12.66 0.56
C LYS A 265 9.54 -12.33 -0.06
N GLU A 266 10.63 -12.45 0.71
CA GLU A 266 12.00 -12.33 0.22
C GLU A 266 12.34 -13.42 -0.82
N LEU A 267 11.90 -14.65 -0.57
CA LEU A 267 12.08 -15.79 -1.47
C LEU A 267 11.29 -15.62 -2.77
N GLY A 268 10.01 -15.24 -2.68
CA GLY A 268 9.19 -15.00 -3.86
C GLY A 268 9.78 -13.90 -4.76
N PHE A 269 10.35 -12.85 -4.16
CA PHE A 269 11.06 -11.83 -4.91
C PHE A 269 12.37 -12.34 -5.52
N LEU A 270 13.15 -13.12 -4.77
CA LEU A 270 14.41 -13.73 -5.26
C LEU A 270 14.16 -14.64 -6.47
N LEU A 271 13.09 -15.43 -6.43
CA LEU A 271 12.69 -16.37 -7.48
C LEU A 271 11.90 -15.69 -8.62
N ASN A 272 11.72 -14.36 -8.57
CA ASN A 272 10.98 -13.60 -9.58
C ASN A 272 9.51 -14.03 -9.74
N THR A 273 8.91 -14.65 -8.71
CA THR A 273 7.50 -15.10 -8.73
C THR A 273 6.53 -14.01 -8.30
N SER A 274 6.96 -13.07 -7.44
CA SER A 274 6.14 -11.94 -6.98
C SER A 274 6.92 -10.63 -6.85
N ASP A 275 6.23 -9.51 -7.03
CA ASP A 275 6.72 -8.13 -6.81
C ASP A 275 6.30 -7.53 -5.46
N ASP A 276 5.63 -8.33 -4.61
CA ASP A 276 5.11 -7.92 -3.29
C ASP A 276 6.17 -7.29 -2.39
N TYR A 277 7.44 -7.70 -2.54
CA TYR A 277 8.55 -7.13 -1.78
C TYR A 277 8.63 -5.60 -1.89
N HIS A 278 8.32 -5.06 -3.08
CA HIS A 278 8.27 -3.62 -3.28
C HIS A 278 6.92 -3.03 -2.85
N ILE A 279 5.82 -3.68 -3.20
CA ILE A 279 4.46 -3.18 -2.96
C ILE A 279 4.17 -3.08 -1.46
N LEU A 280 4.58 -4.08 -0.69
CA LEU A 280 4.42 -4.15 0.77
C LEU A 280 5.54 -3.43 1.54
N HIS A 281 6.40 -2.69 0.85
CA HIS A 281 7.52 -1.95 1.46
C HIS A 281 8.43 -2.81 2.35
N VAL A 282 8.56 -4.12 2.05
CA VAL A 282 9.30 -5.09 2.87
C VAL A 282 10.74 -4.64 3.12
N GLY A 283 11.36 -3.99 2.14
CA GLY A 283 12.71 -3.43 2.28
C GLY A 283 12.89 -2.47 3.46
N LEU A 284 11.85 -1.78 3.94
CA LEU A 284 11.96 -0.85 5.07
C LEU A 284 12.17 -1.57 6.41
N TYR A 285 11.54 -2.75 6.58
CA TYR A 285 11.53 -3.48 7.85
C TYR A 285 12.20 -4.85 7.81
N ALA A 286 12.62 -5.34 6.63
CA ALA A 286 13.26 -6.65 6.45
C ALA A 286 14.54 -6.87 7.27
N SER A 287 15.19 -5.81 7.74
CA SER A 287 16.40 -5.87 8.55
C SER A 287 16.14 -6.21 10.02
N PHE A 288 14.92 -6.00 10.50
CA PHE A 288 14.62 -6.00 11.93
C PHE A 288 13.90 -7.26 12.39
N THR A 289 14.04 -7.57 13.68
CA THR A 289 13.26 -8.62 14.34
C THR A 289 11.84 -8.13 14.61
N ARG A 290 10.91 -9.05 14.89
CA ARG A 290 9.49 -8.72 15.13
C ARG A 290 9.28 -7.58 16.13
N ARG A 291 9.97 -7.65 17.28
CA ARG A 291 9.89 -6.65 18.36
C ARG A 291 10.37 -5.27 17.95
N MET A 292 11.21 -5.19 16.92
CA MET A 292 11.89 -3.98 16.45
C MET A 292 11.51 -3.63 15.01
N MET A 293 10.40 -4.16 14.50
CA MET A 293 9.93 -3.88 13.13
C MET A 293 9.71 -2.38 12.88
N THR A 294 9.31 -1.65 13.91
CA THR A 294 9.09 -0.18 13.88
C THR A 294 10.38 0.63 14.14
N ARG A 295 11.55 -0.01 14.22
CA ARG A 295 12.83 0.67 14.49
C ARG A 295 13.13 1.83 13.54
N PRO A 296 12.88 1.78 12.22
CA PRO A 296 13.07 2.94 11.35
C PRO A 296 12.32 4.19 11.82
N VAL A 297 11.11 4.00 12.37
CA VAL A 297 10.31 5.09 12.95
C VAL A 297 10.92 5.55 14.27
N LEU A 298 11.29 4.62 15.15
CA LEU A 298 11.91 4.93 16.44
C LEU A 298 13.22 5.72 16.26
N VAL A 299 14.05 5.39 15.26
CA VAL A 299 15.26 6.16 14.92
C VAL A 299 14.92 7.61 14.58
N CYS A 300 13.88 7.84 13.78
CA CYS A 300 13.44 9.20 13.46
C CYS A 300 12.92 9.94 14.71
N VAL A 301 12.15 9.27 15.56
CA VAL A 301 11.66 9.85 16.83
C VAL A 301 12.81 10.19 17.77
N VAL A 302 13.79 9.31 17.94
CA VAL A 302 14.99 9.58 18.75
C VAL A 302 15.78 10.76 18.17
N LYS A 303 15.99 10.78 16.84
CA LYS A 303 16.64 11.92 16.15
C LYS A 303 15.87 13.22 16.39
N LEU A 304 14.53 13.19 16.35
CA LEU A 304 13.68 14.35 16.64
C LEU A 304 13.81 14.81 18.08
N ILE A 305 13.76 13.90 19.06
CA ILE A 305 13.95 14.22 20.49
C ILE A 305 15.34 14.85 20.70
N LEU A 306 16.39 14.24 20.16
CA LEU A 306 17.75 14.78 20.24
C LEU A 306 17.87 16.14 19.55
N LEU A 307 17.19 16.35 18.42
CA LEU A 307 17.13 17.63 17.73
C LEU A 307 16.37 18.69 18.54
N VAL A 308 15.29 18.32 19.22
CA VAL A 308 14.53 19.23 20.10
C VAL A 308 15.37 19.62 21.31
N ILE A 309 16.09 18.68 21.92
CA ILE A 309 17.06 18.97 22.99
C ILE A 309 18.17 19.89 22.47
N PHE A 310 18.68 19.61 21.27
CA PHE A 310 19.69 20.44 20.61
C PHE A 310 19.20 21.87 20.36
N ALA A 311 17.97 22.03 19.88
CA ALA A 311 17.38 23.33 19.61
C ALA A 311 17.04 24.06 20.92
N LEU A 312 16.14 23.52 21.74
CA LEU A 312 15.59 24.21 22.91
C LEU A 312 16.57 24.35 24.09
N GLY A 313 17.47 23.38 24.27
CA GLY A 313 18.40 23.37 25.39
C GLY A 313 19.60 24.30 25.23
N ARG A 314 19.82 24.85 24.04
CA ARG A 314 20.99 25.68 23.74
C ARG A 314 20.70 27.12 24.16
N SER A 315 21.36 27.53 25.25
CA SER A 315 21.12 28.85 25.85
C SER A 315 21.57 30.00 24.94
N ARG A 316 20.91 31.17 25.06
CA ARG A 316 21.32 32.40 24.37
C ARG A 316 22.60 32.93 24.98
N TYR A 317 23.63 33.15 24.17
CA TYR A 317 24.83 33.86 24.60
C TYR A 317 24.45 35.29 25.04
N PRO A 318 24.95 35.81 26.18
CA PRO A 318 26.01 35.25 27.05
C PRO A 318 25.52 34.34 28.22
N SER A 319 24.21 34.09 28.35
CA SER A 319 23.69 33.24 29.44
C SER A 319 23.99 31.76 29.18
N ILE A 320 24.72 31.11 30.10
CA ILE A 320 25.20 29.71 29.99
C ILE A 320 24.36 28.73 30.85
N THR A 321 23.29 29.21 31.50
CA THR A 321 22.62 28.49 32.60
C THR A 321 21.94 27.16 32.21
N MET A 322 21.46 27.00 30.98
CA MET A 322 20.71 25.81 30.53
C MET A 322 21.57 24.72 29.88
N GLN A 323 22.85 25.00 29.65
CA GLN A 323 23.79 24.08 29.00
C GLN A 323 24.07 22.77 29.78
N PRO A 324 24.16 22.74 31.13
CA PRO A 324 24.33 21.48 31.86
C PRO A 324 23.15 20.55 31.63
N TYR A 325 21.94 21.10 31.74
CA TYR A 325 20.70 20.36 31.62
C TYR A 325 20.54 19.80 30.20
N GLN A 326 20.92 20.57 29.18
CA GLN A 326 20.94 20.09 27.80
C GLN A 326 21.87 18.88 27.63
N GLY A 327 23.09 18.95 28.16
CA GLY A 327 24.05 17.85 28.11
C GLY A 327 23.55 16.60 28.80
N VAL A 328 23.06 16.75 30.03
CA VAL A 328 22.52 15.64 30.83
C VAL A 328 21.32 15.00 30.13
N LEU A 329 20.37 15.81 29.64
CA LEU A 329 19.18 15.30 28.95
C LEU A 329 19.54 14.58 27.65
N PHE A 330 20.47 15.13 26.86
CA PHE A 330 20.96 14.48 25.63
C PHE A 330 21.60 13.13 25.94
N CYS A 331 22.48 13.09 26.95
CA CYS A 331 23.16 11.87 27.39
C CYS A 331 22.17 10.82 27.91
N MET A 332 21.18 11.22 28.72
CA MET A 332 20.13 10.34 29.21
C MET A 332 19.32 9.70 28.08
N VAL A 333 18.96 10.45 27.04
CA VAL A 333 18.23 9.91 25.88
C VAL A 333 19.09 8.90 25.11
N VAL A 334 20.38 9.20 24.89
CA VAL A 334 21.30 8.27 24.22
C VAL A 334 21.46 6.98 25.03
N ILE A 335 21.69 7.08 26.34
CA ILE A 335 21.82 5.91 27.22
C ILE A 335 20.51 5.10 27.23
N LEU A 336 19.35 5.76 27.35
CA LEU A 336 18.05 5.09 27.33
C LEU A 336 17.82 4.31 26.02
N ASP A 337 18.08 4.92 24.85
CA ASP A 337 17.94 4.24 23.55
C ASP A 337 18.93 3.08 23.39
N VAL A 338 20.16 3.22 23.88
CA VAL A 338 21.15 2.13 23.86
C VAL A 338 20.76 1.00 24.81
N SER A 339 20.39 1.32 26.05
CA SER A 339 19.93 0.34 27.04
C SER A 339 18.69 -0.42 26.55
N TYR A 340 17.72 0.29 25.95
CA TYR A 340 16.56 -0.33 25.34
C TYR A 340 16.94 -1.34 24.25
N ARG A 341 17.89 -1.00 23.38
CA ARG A 341 18.37 -1.88 22.30
C ARG A 341 19.14 -3.10 22.79
N VAL A 342 20.00 -2.93 23.80
CA VAL A 342 20.86 -4.00 24.31
C VAL A 342 20.09 -4.96 25.19
N LEU A 343 19.22 -4.45 26.07
CA LEU A 343 18.59 -5.25 27.12
C LEU A 343 17.29 -5.93 26.66
N LEU A 344 16.47 -5.27 25.82
CA LEU A 344 15.09 -5.70 25.62
C LEU A 344 14.82 -6.36 24.27
N ALA A 345 15.51 -5.93 23.21
CA ALA A 345 15.26 -6.48 21.89
C ALA A 345 16.45 -6.26 20.95
N GLN A 346 17.22 -7.33 20.73
CA GLN A 346 18.22 -7.41 19.66
C GLN A 346 17.57 -6.94 18.34
N PRO A 347 17.97 -5.78 17.80
CA PRO A 347 17.15 -5.09 16.82
C PRO A 347 17.24 -5.72 15.43
N TYR A 348 18.39 -6.31 15.08
CA TYR A 348 18.67 -6.82 13.74
C TYR A 348 18.56 -8.33 13.64
N ARG A 349 18.02 -8.83 12.53
CA ARG A 349 18.06 -10.27 12.16
C ARG A 349 19.50 -10.74 11.96
N CYS A 350 20.36 -9.89 11.40
CA CYS A 350 21.78 -10.18 11.20
C CYS A 350 22.58 -9.95 12.50
N ARG A 351 23.05 -11.04 13.14
CA ARG A 351 23.92 -10.96 14.34
C ARG A 351 25.15 -10.07 14.16
N THR A 352 25.76 -10.10 12.96
CA THR A 352 26.93 -9.27 12.66
C THR A 352 26.61 -7.77 12.63
N THR A 353 25.38 -7.39 12.26
CA THR A 353 24.96 -5.99 12.35
C THR A 353 24.65 -5.61 13.80
N ALA A 354 23.99 -6.49 14.56
CA ALA A 354 23.75 -6.25 15.99
C ALA A 354 25.07 -6.01 16.76
N GLN A 355 26.11 -6.79 16.48
CA GLN A 355 27.46 -6.60 17.05
C GLN A 355 28.09 -5.26 16.65
N LEU A 356 27.98 -4.86 15.36
CA LEU A 356 28.48 -3.57 14.90
C LEU A 356 27.72 -2.41 15.57
N CYS A 357 26.40 -2.50 15.64
CA CYS A 357 25.54 -1.53 16.31
C CYS A 357 25.97 -1.37 17.77
N PHE A 358 26.17 -2.47 18.49
CA PHE A 358 26.62 -2.45 19.88
C PHE A 358 27.97 -1.72 20.08
N LEU A 359 28.96 -1.99 19.23
CA LEU A 359 30.27 -1.31 19.30
C LEU A 359 30.13 0.21 19.09
N LEU A 360 29.31 0.61 18.11
CA LEU A 360 29.06 2.02 17.80
C LEU A 360 28.22 2.71 18.88
N ASP A 361 27.29 1.99 19.49
CA ASP A 361 26.45 2.48 20.58
C ASP A 361 27.24 2.73 21.86
N ILE A 362 28.17 1.84 22.22
CA ILE A 362 29.10 2.06 23.33
C ILE A 362 29.91 3.34 23.09
N LEU A 363 30.38 3.55 21.85
CA LEU A 363 31.13 4.75 21.50
C LEU A 363 30.28 6.01 21.63
N LEU A 364 29.01 5.98 21.22
CA LEU A 364 28.08 7.10 21.40
C LEU A 364 27.83 7.40 22.89
N CYS A 365 27.59 6.37 23.71
CA CYS A 365 27.42 6.54 25.15
C CYS A 365 28.67 7.13 25.81
N PHE A 366 29.86 6.63 25.45
CA PHE A 366 31.13 7.17 25.95
C PHE A 366 31.26 8.66 25.63
N ASN A 367 31.02 9.05 24.38
CA ASN A 367 31.08 10.45 23.96
C ASN A 367 30.06 11.33 24.69
N ALA A 368 28.83 10.84 24.89
CA ALA A 368 27.79 11.57 25.60
C ALA A 368 28.16 11.77 27.09
N ILE A 369 28.70 10.75 27.76
CA ILE A 369 29.18 10.82 29.15
C ILE A 369 30.37 11.77 29.29
N MET A 370 31.33 11.71 28.35
CA MET A 370 32.47 12.64 28.36
C MET A 370 32.03 14.10 28.13
N GLY A 371 30.94 14.33 27.40
CA GLY A 371 30.30 15.64 27.28
C GLY A 371 29.69 16.15 28.59
N THR A 372 29.00 15.29 29.34
CA THR A 372 28.30 15.70 30.58
C THR A 372 29.21 15.84 31.79
N THR A 373 30.20 14.95 31.93
CA THR A 373 31.17 14.97 33.05
C THR A 373 31.98 16.26 33.11
N MET A 374 32.07 16.98 32.00
CA MET A 374 32.80 18.24 31.94
C MET A 374 32.02 19.45 32.43
N HIS A 375 30.69 19.41 32.44
CA HIS A 375 29.88 20.53 32.93
C HIS A 375 29.67 20.48 34.46
N PHE A 376 29.81 19.29 35.07
CA PHE A 376 29.69 19.12 36.51
C PHE A 376 30.89 19.69 37.31
N GLN A 377 31.94 20.15 36.62
CA GLN A 377 33.09 20.84 37.22
C GLN A 377 32.76 22.23 37.79
N LEU A 378 31.52 22.72 37.60
CA LEU A 378 31.00 23.98 38.15
C LEU A 378 30.08 23.80 39.39
N CYS A 379 29.82 22.57 39.85
CA CYS A 379 29.11 22.32 41.11
C CYS A 379 30.09 21.88 42.22
N PRO A 380 30.18 22.58 43.37
CA PRO A 380 31.22 22.34 44.38
C PRO A 380 31.12 21.04 45.21
N HIS A 381 30.15 20.15 45.00
CA HIS A 381 29.97 18.98 45.89
C HIS A 381 29.87 17.63 45.14
N ASP A 382 31.02 16.93 45.17
CA ASP A 382 31.17 15.49 45.50
C ASP A 382 30.91 14.34 44.50
N ILE A 383 30.77 14.55 43.19
CA ILE A 383 30.67 13.40 42.23
C ILE A 383 31.75 13.38 41.11
N SER A 384 32.67 14.34 41.06
CA SER A 384 33.74 14.41 40.03
C SER A 384 35.05 13.69 40.39
N VAL A 385 35.00 12.65 41.23
CA VAL A 385 36.21 12.00 41.80
C VAL A 385 36.93 11.06 40.83
N LEU A 386 36.29 10.58 39.75
CA LEU A 386 36.90 9.54 38.89
C LEU A 386 37.81 10.04 37.74
N LEU A 387 37.71 11.31 37.33
CA LEU A 387 38.57 11.89 36.28
C LEU A 387 39.27 13.20 36.69
N SER A 388 38.93 13.72 37.86
CA SER A 388 39.51 14.92 38.46
C SER A 388 39.80 14.62 39.93
N SER A 389 40.74 13.71 40.20
CA SER A 389 41.39 13.70 41.50
C SER A 389 42.17 15.02 41.66
N ASN A 390 41.77 15.84 42.63
CA ASN A 390 42.36 17.10 43.13
C ASN A 390 43.90 17.27 42.93
N PRO A 391 44.48 18.49 42.95
CA PRO A 391 44.08 19.81 42.48
C PRO A 391 45.02 20.21 41.32
N ILE A 392 44.79 19.68 40.12
CA ILE A 392 45.70 19.95 39.01
C ILE A 392 45.41 21.36 38.47
N LYS A 393 46.24 22.34 38.86
CA LYS A 393 46.12 23.77 38.48
C LYS A 393 46.30 24.06 36.98
N SER A 394 46.64 23.07 36.16
CA SER A 394 46.94 23.29 34.75
C SER A 394 45.82 22.78 33.84
N ALA A 395 45.06 23.70 33.27
CA ALA A 395 44.05 23.41 32.23
C ALA A 395 44.66 22.60 31.06
N LEU A 396 45.95 22.80 30.76
CA LEU A 396 46.69 22.06 29.74
C LEU A 396 46.77 20.57 30.03
N THR A 397 47.03 20.19 31.29
CA THR A 397 47.11 18.78 31.68
C THR A 397 45.76 18.09 31.60
N VAL A 398 44.68 18.74 32.02
CA VAL A 398 43.32 18.22 31.92
C VAL A 398 42.90 18.03 30.45
N ASP A 399 43.19 19.01 29.58
CA ASP A 399 42.87 18.92 28.15
C ASP A 399 43.68 17.82 27.44
N SER A 400 44.97 17.70 27.78
CA SER A 400 45.87 16.66 27.23
C SER A 400 45.44 15.24 27.61
N VAL A 401 45.04 15.01 28.87
CA VAL A 401 44.53 13.72 29.36
C VAL A 401 43.20 13.36 28.69
N LYS A 402 42.30 14.34 28.52
CA LYS A 402 41.03 14.16 27.80
C LYS A 402 41.26 13.80 26.34
N LEU A 403 42.14 14.53 25.65
CA LEU A 403 42.51 14.24 24.26
C LEU A 403 43.11 12.84 24.13
N ALA A 404 43.99 12.45 25.04
CA ALA A 404 44.57 11.11 25.08
C ALA A 404 43.50 10.02 25.30
N LEU A 405 42.55 10.24 26.22
CA LEU A 405 41.46 9.31 26.49
C LEU A 405 40.50 9.18 25.29
N PHE A 406 40.07 10.30 24.70
CA PHE A 406 39.27 10.32 23.47
C PHE A 406 39.98 9.57 22.35
N GLY A 407 41.26 9.89 22.14
CA GLY A 407 42.11 9.24 21.14
C GLY A 407 42.22 7.73 21.37
N PHE A 408 42.50 7.31 22.61
CA PHE A 408 42.62 5.90 22.97
C PHE A 408 41.32 5.13 22.73
N VAL A 409 40.19 5.60 23.29
CA VAL A 409 38.89 4.91 23.19
C VAL A 409 38.42 4.85 21.74
N HIS A 410 38.52 5.95 20.97
CA HIS A 410 38.12 5.94 19.56
C HIS A 410 39.04 5.05 18.73
N THR A 411 40.36 5.11 18.93
CA THR A 411 41.30 4.24 18.20
C THR A 411 41.00 2.77 18.51
N PHE A 412 40.77 2.43 19.77
CA PHE A 412 40.41 1.08 20.19
C PHE A 412 39.11 0.60 19.53
N VAL A 413 38.04 1.40 19.58
CA VAL A 413 36.76 1.03 18.95
C VAL A 413 36.88 0.97 17.43
N ILE A 414 37.62 1.87 16.78
CA ILE A 414 37.89 1.83 15.34
C ILE A 414 38.61 0.54 14.97
N VAL A 415 39.63 0.13 15.75
CA VAL A 415 40.32 -1.15 15.53
C VAL A 415 39.33 -2.32 15.67
N LEU A 416 38.48 -2.34 16.69
CA LEU A 416 37.44 -3.37 16.84
C LEU A 416 36.45 -3.39 15.68
N VAL A 417 35.99 -2.23 15.22
CA VAL A 417 35.09 -2.10 14.07
C VAL A 417 35.79 -2.59 12.80
N CYS A 418 37.04 -2.23 12.56
CA CYS A 418 37.83 -2.70 11.42
C CYS A 418 38.02 -4.22 11.45
N VAL A 419 38.42 -4.79 12.60
CA VAL A 419 38.54 -6.25 12.79
C VAL A 419 37.20 -6.94 12.54
N HIS A 420 36.09 -6.36 13.02
CA HIS A 420 34.75 -6.90 12.78
C HIS A 420 34.34 -6.82 11.32
N VAL A 421 34.56 -5.70 10.64
CA VAL A 421 34.22 -5.53 9.21
C VAL A 421 35.07 -6.46 8.33
N VAL A 422 36.37 -6.55 8.58
CA VAL A 422 37.26 -7.47 7.86
C VAL A 422 36.88 -8.92 8.17
N GLY A 423 36.67 -9.27 9.43
CA GLY A 423 36.26 -10.60 9.85
C GLY A 423 34.92 -11.02 9.24
N THR A 424 33.93 -10.11 9.20
CA THR A 424 32.64 -10.37 8.55
C THR A 424 32.75 -10.46 7.04
N TYR A 425 33.61 -9.66 6.41
CA TYR A 425 33.93 -9.78 4.99
C TYR A 425 34.56 -11.14 4.65
N LEU A 426 35.56 -11.59 5.41
CA LEU A 426 36.21 -12.88 5.25
C LEU A 426 35.24 -14.04 5.50
N LYS A 427 34.44 -13.99 6.58
CA LYS A 427 33.39 -14.99 6.86
C LYS A 427 32.32 -15.04 5.78
N LYS A 428 31.92 -13.89 5.21
CA LYS A 428 31.00 -13.82 4.08
C LYS A 428 31.62 -14.40 2.81
N ARG A 429 32.89 -14.11 2.53
CA ARG A 429 33.63 -14.72 1.40
C ARG A 429 33.73 -16.24 1.56
N ALA A 430 33.91 -16.71 2.78
CA ALA A 430 33.87 -18.13 3.15
C ALA A 430 32.44 -18.71 3.26
N LYS A 431 31.38 -17.92 2.94
CA LYS A 431 29.96 -18.30 3.03
C LYS A 431 29.47 -18.73 4.42
N GLN A 432 30.22 -18.43 5.48
CA GLN A 432 29.85 -18.74 6.87
C GLN A 432 28.77 -17.79 7.40
N VAL A 433 28.65 -16.59 6.82
CA VAL A 433 27.65 -15.59 7.20
C VAL A 433 26.99 -15.05 5.94
N ASN A 434 25.69 -15.27 5.82
CA ASN A 434 24.87 -14.81 4.70
C ASN A 434 23.67 -14.01 5.20
N TRP A 435 23.02 -13.29 4.28
CA TRP A 435 21.66 -12.79 4.53
C TRP A 435 20.75 -13.99 4.82
N PRO A 436 19.77 -13.88 5.74
CA PRO A 436 18.90 -15.01 6.09
C PRO A 436 18.34 -15.72 4.86
N THR A 437 17.82 -14.94 3.91
CA THR A 437 17.25 -15.47 2.67
C THR A 437 18.28 -15.44 1.54
N HIS A 438 18.64 -16.61 1.03
CA HIS A 438 19.61 -16.76 -0.05
C HIS A 438 19.38 -18.07 -0.82
N ILE A 439 19.89 -18.15 -2.05
CA ILE A 439 19.62 -19.28 -2.98
C ILE A 439 20.10 -20.63 -2.40
N HIS A 440 21.13 -20.63 -1.55
CA HIS A 440 21.68 -21.85 -0.95
C HIS A 440 21.06 -22.20 0.41
N MET A 441 19.92 -21.60 0.77
CA MET A 441 19.26 -21.94 2.02
C MET A 441 18.72 -23.36 2.01
N ARG A 442 18.71 -24.01 3.18
CA ARG A 442 18.31 -25.42 3.33
C ARG A 442 16.93 -25.73 2.78
N ALA A 443 15.98 -24.79 2.92
CA ALA A 443 14.62 -24.92 2.40
C ALA A 443 14.59 -25.13 0.88
N ILE A 444 15.42 -24.40 0.11
CA ILE A 444 15.54 -24.58 -1.34
C ILE A 444 16.36 -25.83 -1.67
N THR A 445 17.54 -25.98 -1.04
CA THR A 445 18.49 -27.03 -1.44
C THR A 445 17.97 -28.43 -1.17
N ARG A 446 17.10 -28.64 -0.18
CA ARG A 446 16.54 -29.97 0.11
C ARG A 446 15.45 -30.41 -0.86
N HIS A 447 14.74 -29.45 -1.46
CA HIS A 447 13.56 -29.71 -2.30
C HIS A 447 13.65 -29.00 -3.66
N VAL A 448 14.87 -28.93 -4.23
CA VAL A 448 15.13 -28.22 -5.49
C VAL A 448 14.15 -28.61 -6.60
N PRO A 449 13.91 -29.90 -6.92
CA PRO A 449 13.01 -30.26 -8.03
C PRO A 449 11.55 -29.82 -7.76
N GLN A 450 11.05 -30.00 -6.53
CA GLN A 450 9.71 -29.53 -6.16
C GLN A 450 9.61 -28.00 -6.23
N VAL A 451 10.63 -27.27 -5.75
CA VAL A 451 10.65 -25.81 -5.81
C VAL A 451 10.67 -25.29 -7.25
N THR A 452 11.39 -25.95 -8.16
CA THR A 452 11.36 -25.57 -9.59
C THR A 452 9.99 -25.77 -10.22
N GLU A 453 9.30 -26.85 -9.87
CA GLU A 453 7.93 -27.13 -10.32
C GLU A 453 6.96 -26.06 -9.79
N TRP A 454 7.02 -25.73 -8.50
CA TRP A 454 6.21 -24.68 -7.88
C TRP A 454 6.44 -23.30 -8.50
N VAL A 455 7.71 -22.95 -8.80
CA VAL A 455 8.06 -21.69 -9.47
C VAL A 455 7.51 -21.65 -10.90
N ALA A 456 7.56 -22.78 -11.63
CA ALA A 456 6.98 -22.88 -12.95
C ALA A 456 5.45 -22.70 -12.92
N ALA A 457 4.76 -23.30 -11.95
CA ALA A 457 3.32 -23.12 -11.74
C ALA A 457 2.96 -21.65 -11.45
N LEU A 458 3.72 -20.97 -10.57
CA LEU A 458 3.52 -19.54 -10.30
C LEU A 458 3.77 -18.66 -11.54
N HIS A 459 4.75 -19.01 -12.37
CA HIS A 459 4.99 -18.29 -13.64
C HIS A 459 3.90 -18.55 -14.68
N ALA A 460 3.36 -19.77 -14.75
CA ALA A 460 2.19 -20.08 -15.56
C ALA A 460 0.98 -19.25 -15.10
N ALA A 461 0.77 -19.17 -13.79
CA ALA A 461 -0.27 -18.35 -13.19
C ALA A 461 -0.12 -16.86 -13.55
N ASN A 462 1.06 -16.25 -13.34
CA ASN A 462 1.27 -14.86 -13.72
C ASN A 462 1.04 -14.59 -15.22
N ARG A 463 1.34 -15.55 -16.10
CA ARG A 463 1.05 -15.43 -17.54
C ARG A 463 -0.45 -15.52 -17.82
N ALA A 464 -1.16 -16.45 -17.18
CA ALA A 464 -2.60 -16.57 -17.31
C ALA A 464 -3.33 -15.31 -16.81
N LEU A 465 -2.91 -14.75 -15.66
CA LEU A 465 -3.41 -13.46 -15.16
C LEU A 465 -3.25 -12.35 -16.20
N GLN A 466 -2.05 -12.18 -16.74
CA GLN A 466 -1.78 -11.16 -17.75
C GLN A 466 -2.62 -11.33 -19.01
N LYS A 467 -2.81 -12.57 -19.48
CA LYS A 467 -3.71 -12.85 -20.60
C LYS A 467 -5.14 -12.44 -20.27
N THR A 468 -5.67 -12.83 -19.12
CA THR A 468 -7.05 -12.51 -18.71
C THR A 468 -7.29 -11.01 -18.57
N PHE A 469 -6.30 -10.22 -18.12
CA PHE A 469 -6.43 -8.76 -18.06
C PHE A 469 -6.43 -8.06 -19.43
N VAL A 470 -5.79 -8.66 -20.44
CA VAL A 470 -5.74 -8.11 -21.81
C VAL A 470 -6.95 -8.57 -22.63
N SER A 471 -7.50 -9.73 -22.32
CA SER A 471 -8.63 -10.28 -23.06
C SER A 471 -9.95 -9.53 -22.76
N PRO A 472 -10.81 -9.35 -23.77
CA PRO A 472 -12.16 -8.80 -23.56
C PRO A 472 -12.95 -9.64 -22.56
N THR A 473 -13.85 -9.00 -21.78
CA THR A 473 -14.66 -9.67 -20.75
C THR A 473 -15.45 -10.87 -21.25
N GLN A 474 -15.84 -10.87 -22.54
CA GLN A 474 -16.63 -11.91 -23.20
C GLN A 474 -15.79 -13.12 -23.66
N ILE A 475 -14.47 -12.98 -23.79
CA ILE A 475 -13.54 -13.98 -24.33
C ILE A 475 -12.44 -14.20 -23.29
N LYS A 476 -12.67 -15.09 -22.32
CA LYS A 476 -11.68 -15.44 -21.30
C LYS A 476 -11.16 -16.88 -21.50
N PRO A 477 -9.89 -17.16 -21.17
CA PRO A 477 -9.30 -18.49 -21.34
C PRO A 477 -9.67 -19.40 -20.16
N THR A 478 -10.90 -19.93 -20.17
CA THR A 478 -11.48 -20.68 -19.03
C THR A 478 -10.77 -22.01 -18.76
N GLU A 479 -10.39 -22.79 -19.78
CA GLU A 479 -9.71 -24.09 -19.60
C GLU A 479 -8.24 -23.93 -19.15
N GLU A 480 -7.53 -22.93 -19.69
CA GLU A 480 -6.18 -22.56 -19.22
C GLU A 480 -6.22 -22.12 -17.74
N LEU A 481 -7.25 -21.38 -17.33
CA LEU A 481 -7.43 -20.99 -15.92
C LEU A 481 -7.73 -22.19 -15.02
N GLU A 482 -8.59 -23.11 -15.44
CA GLU A 482 -8.92 -24.33 -14.68
C GLU A 482 -7.68 -25.20 -14.44
N SER A 483 -6.92 -25.48 -15.51
CA SER A 483 -5.70 -26.28 -15.42
C SER A 483 -4.65 -25.64 -14.51
N VAL A 484 -4.47 -24.32 -14.58
CA VAL A 484 -3.56 -23.57 -13.70
C VAL A 484 -4.01 -23.59 -12.25
N VAL A 485 -5.32 -23.50 -11.97
CA VAL A 485 -5.86 -23.59 -10.60
C VAL A 485 -5.63 -24.98 -10.01
N ALA A 486 -5.92 -26.05 -10.77
CA ALA A 486 -5.70 -27.42 -10.32
C ALA A 486 -4.22 -27.68 -10.00
N GLU A 487 -3.33 -27.20 -10.87
CA GLU A 487 -1.89 -27.34 -10.70
C GLU A 487 -1.35 -26.55 -9.51
N LEU A 488 -1.82 -25.31 -9.30
CA LEU A 488 -1.46 -24.51 -8.12
C LEU A 488 -1.95 -25.14 -6.82
N HIS A 489 -3.16 -25.73 -6.82
CA HIS A 489 -3.70 -26.39 -5.63
C HIS A 489 -2.89 -27.64 -5.28
N ARG A 490 -2.50 -28.44 -6.28
CA ARG A 490 -1.57 -29.56 -6.11
C ARG A 490 -0.24 -29.09 -5.50
N CYS A 491 0.39 -28.08 -6.09
CA CYS A 491 1.64 -27.51 -5.61
C CYS A 491 1.52 -26.95 -4.18
N ALA A 492 0.42 -26.27 -3.86
CA ALA A 492 0.16 -25.71 -2.54
C ALA A 492 0.04 -26.79 -1.46
N ASN A 493 -0.66 -27.89 -1.77
CA ASN A 493 -0.81 -29.04 -0.88
C ASN A 493 0.53 -29.76 -0.65
N ASP A 494 1.35 -29.89 -1.69
CA ASP A 494 2.68 -30.48 -1.57
C ASP A 494 3.63 -29.60 -0.76
N ALA A 495 3.56 -28.28 -0.93
CA ALA A 495 4.30 -27.32 -0.11
C ALA A 495 3.82 -27.32 1.36
N ALA A 496 2.52 -27.54 1.60
CA ALA A 496 1.96 -27.65 2.96
C ALA A 496 2.49 -28.88 3.70
N LYS A 497 2.54 -30.04 3.03
CA LYS A 497 3.10 -31.28 3.60
C LYS A 497 4.57 -31.14 4.02
N LEU A 498 5.30 -30.27 3.32
CA LEU A 498 6.72 -30.01 3.56
C LEU A 498 6.97 -28.82 4.50
N ASP A 499 5.91 -28.17 5.00
CA ASP A 499 5.97 -26.92 5.77
C ASP A 499 6.90 -25.87 5.12
N HIS A 500 6.78 -25.71 3.80
CA HIS A 500 7.72 -24.91 3.03
C HIS A 500 7.30 -23.42 2.98
N LEU A 501 8.29 -22.52 2.98
CA LEU A 501 8.11 -21.05 2.94
C LEU A 501 7.26 -20.52 1.75
N MET A 502 7.15 -21.31 0.68
CA MET A 502 6.35 -20.96 -0.50
C MET A 502 4.88 -21.35 -0.40
N HIS A 503 4.49 -22.14 0.60
CA HIS A 503 3.11 -22.59 0.77
C HIS A 503 2.13 -21.42 0.79
N ALA A 504 2.40 -20.40 1.61
CA ALA A 504 1.54 -19.22 1.70
C ALA A 504 1.36 -18.51 0.36
N GLN A 505 2.44 -18.32 -0.41
CA GLN A 505 2.36 -17.67 -1.72
C GLN A 505 1.60 -18.52 -2.75
N LEU A 506 1.84 -19.83 -2.78
CA LEU A 506 1.13 -20.75 -3.66
C LEU A 506 -0.37 -20.76 -3.33
N HIS A 507 -0.71 -20.82 -2.05
CA HIS A 507 -2.07 -20.80 -1.56
C HIS A 507 -2.77 -19.47 -1.90
N GLU A 508 -2.16 -18.33 -1.58
CA GLU A 508 -2.68 -16.99 -1.92
C GLU A 508 -2.94 -16.87 -3.44
N THR A 509 -1.97 -17.27 -4.26
CA THR A 509 -2.08 -17.20 -5.72
C THR A 509 -3.18 -18.16 -6.23
N SER A 510 -3.31 -19.34 -5.63
CA SER A 510 -4.36 -20.30 -6.00
C SER A 510 -5.76 -19.76 -5.72
N LEU A 511 -5.95 -19.07 -4.59
CA LEU A 511 -7.23 -18.45 -4.23
C LEU A 511 -7.59 -17.31 -5.18
N VAL A 512 -6.61 -16.44 -5.51
CA VAL A 512 -6.81 -15.35 -6.47
C VAL A 512 -7.18 -15.90 -7.84
N MET A 513 -6.50 -16.95 -8.28
CA MET A 513 -6.79 -17.60 -9.55
C MET A 513 -8.14 -18.31 -9.58
N GLN A 514 -8.51 -18.96 -8.48
CA GLN A 514 -9.81 -19.59 -8.35
C GLN A 514 -10.94 -18.55 -8.40
N ALA A 515 -10.77 -17.40 -7.74
CA ALA A 515 -11.72 -16.31 -7.82
C ALA A 515 -11.85 -15.76 -9.26
N LEU A 516 -10.72 -15.58 -9.96
CA LEU A 516 -10.69 -15.16 -11.35
C LEU A 516 -11.34 -16.19 -12.29
N TYR A 517 -11.12 -17.48 -12.04
CA TYR A 517 -11.75 -18.56 -12.77
C TYR A 517 -13.28 -18.54 -12.59
N ILE A 518 -13.77 -18.42 -11.36
CA ILE A 518 -15.21 -18.31 -11.07
C ILE A 518 -15.82 -17.08 -11.74
N ASP A 519 -15.14 -15.92 -11.69
CA ASP A 519 -15.57 -14.71 -12.40
C ASP A 519 -15.60 -14.93 -13.92
N SER A 520 -14.59 -15.62 -14.46
CA SER A 520 -14.52 -15.93 -15.89
C SER A 520 -15.64 -16.85 -16.36
N LEU A 521 -16.03 -17.84 -15.54
CA LEU A 521 -17.19 -18.70 -15.81
C LEU A 521 -18.51 -17.91 -15.82
N GLY A 522 -18.62 -16.87 -14.98
CA GLY A 522 -19.81 -16.03 -14.91
C GLY A 522 -19.91 -14.95 -15.99
N THR A 523 -18.78 -14.57 -16.62
CA THR A 523 -18.71 -13.43 -17.55
C THR A 523 -18.38 -13.81 -18.99
N SER A 524 -17.75 -14.96 -19.22
CA SER A 524 -17.40 -15.40 -20.57
C SER A 524 -18.61 -15.99 -21.29
N VAL A 525 -18.85 -15.54 -22.52
CA VAL A 525 -19.89 -16.07 -23.40
C VAL A 525 -19.31 -17.15 -24.33
N LEU A 526 -18.01 -17.06 -24.60
CA LEU A 526 -17.27 -17.98 -25.49
C LEU A 526 -15.91 -18.31 -24.86
N ALA A 527 -15.56 -19.60 -24.83
CA ALA A 527 -14.23 -20.06 -24.47
C ALA A 527 -13.22 -19.61 -25.55
N ALA A 528 -12.11 -18.98 -25.12
CA ALA A 528 -11.11 -18.39 -26.03
C ALA A 528 -10.49 -19.40 -27.02
N GLU A 529 -10.39 -20.68 -26.65
CA GLU A 529 -9.83 -21.74 -27.50
C GLU A 529 -10.72 -22.07 -28.69
N ARG A 530 -12.06 -22.06 -28.54
CA ARG A 530 -12.98 -22.25 -29.67
C ARG A 530 -12.85 -21.17 -30.72
N ILE A 531 -12.51 -19.95 -30.30
CA ILE A 531 -12.24 -18.84 -31.21
C ILE A 531 -10.86 -19.02 -31.86
N GLN A 532 -9.84 -19.48 -31.14
CA GLN A 532 -8.53 -19.78 -31.75
C GLN A 532 -8.60 -20.91 -32.76
N ASP A 533 -9.38 -21.96 -32.49
CA ASP A 533 -9.62 -23.04 -33.44
C ASP A 533 -10.41 -22.54 -34.65
N CYS A 534 -11.49 -21.77 -34.45
CA CYS A 534 -12.20 -21.12 -35.57
C CYS A 534 -11.30 -20.19 -36.37
N VAL A 535 -10.45 -19.40 -35.71
CA VAL A 535 -9.51 -18.50 -36.38
C VAL A 535 -8.50 -19.31 -37.15
N ARG A 536 -7.91 -20.37 -36.56
CA ARG A 536 -6.93 -21.24 -37.24
C ARG A 536 -7.53 -21.95 -38.44
N ASP A 537 -8.75 -22.47 -38.30
CA ASP A 537 -9.47 -23.11 -39.40
C ASP A 537 -9.79 -22.08 -40.48
N PHE A 538 -10.21 -20.88 -40.11
CA PHE A 538 -10.43 -19.77 -41.04
C PHE A 538 -9.14 -19.32 -41.72
N THR A 539 -8.00 -19.21 -41.03
CA THR A 539 -6.70 -18.91 -41.66
C THR A 539 -6.27 -20.02 -42.61
N SER A 540 -6.51 -21.28 -42.23
CA SER A 540 -6.19 -22.42 -43.08
C SER A 540 -7.03 -22.42 -44.36
N GLU A 541 -8.32 -22.08 -44.26
CA GLU A 541 -9.21 -21.88 -45.41
C GLU A 541 -8.82 -20.64 -46.22
N LEU A 542 -8.37 -19.56 -45.57
CA LEU A 542 -7.92 -18.35 -46.25
C LEU A 542 -6.63 -18.61 -47.04
N ASP A 543 -5.70 -19.38 -46.49
CA ASP A 543 -4.48 -19.81 -47.17
C ASP A 543 -4.78 -20.81 -48.29
N HIS A 544 -5.72 -21.72 -48.08
CA HIS A 544 -6.20 -22.63 -49.13
C HIS A 544 -6.89 -21.87 -50.27
N TYR A 545 -7.73 -20.88 -49.93
CA TYR A 545 -8.34 -19.97 -50.88
C TYR A 545 -7.28 -19.15 -51.61
N LYS A 546 -6.28 -18.61 -50.91
CA LYS A 546 -5.17 -17.85 -51.51
C LYS A 546 -4.33 -18.70 -52.46
N GLN A 547 -4.10 -19.99 -52.15
CA GLN A 547 -3.45 -20.94 -53.06
C GLN A 547 -4.30 -21.24 -54.29
N LYS A 548 -5.60 -21.54 -54.13
CA LYS A 548 -6.55 -21.72 -55.26
C LYS A 548 -6.66 -20.47 -56.13
N HIS A 549 -6.66 -19.30 -55.51
CA HIS A 549 -6.75 -18.00 -56.17
C HIS A 549 -5.42 -17.60 -56.84
N GLY A 550 -4.29 -18.14 -56.38
CA GLY A 550 -2.98 -18.05 -57.03
C GLY A 550 -2.83 -18.98 -58.25
N ALA A 551 -3.57 -20.10 -58.27
CA ALA A 551 -3.62 -21.04 -59.40
C ALA A 551 -4.52 -20.56 -60.57
N LEU A 552 -5.36 -19.56 -60.34
CA LEU A 552 -6.22 -18.96 -61.37
C LEU A 552 -5.42 -17.99 -62.26
N GLN A 553 -5.60 -18.10 -63.58
CA GLN A 553 -4.94 -17.19 -64.53
C GLN A 553 -5.34 -15.72 -64.29
N PRO A 554 -4.41 -14.75 -64.47
CA PRO A 554 -4.59 -13.36 -64.03
C PRO A 554 -5.84 -12.67 -64.59
N HIS A 555 -6.26 -13.02 -65.81
CA HIS A 555 -7.42 -12.43 -66.47
C HIS A 555 -8.76 -12.87 -65.83
N LYS A 556 -8.87 -14.13 -65.39
CA LYS A 556 -10.07 -14.64 -64.70
C LYS A 556 -10.19 -14.07 -63.28
N ARG A 557 -9.04 -13.87 -62.64
CA ARG A 557 -8.94 -13.23 -61.33
C ARG A 557 -9.49 -11.80 -61.33
N ASN A 558 -9.10 -11.01 -62.34
CA ASN A 558 -9.60 -9.64 -62.49
C ASN A 558 -11.09 -9.58 -62.85
N ALA A 559 -11.61 -10.56 -63.61
CA ALA A 559 -13.03 -10.64 -63.92
C ALA A 559 -13.87 -10.96 -62.67
N LEU A 560 -13.44 -11.92 -61.84
CA LEU A 560 -14.11 -12.25 -60.57
C LEU A 560 -14.08 -11.09 -59.58
N PHE A 561 -12.96 -10.38 -59.48
CA PHE A 561 -12.86 -9.21 -58.61
C PHE A 561 -13.80 -8.09 -59.05
N LYS A 562 -13.92 -7.84 -60.36
CA LYS A 562 -14.87 -6.87 -60.92
C LYS A 562 -16.33 -7.28 -60.69
N LEU A 563 -16.64 -8.57 -60.78
CA LEU A 563 -17.98 -9.11 -60.50
C LEU A 563 -18.37 -8.98 -59.01
N ALA A 564 -17.44 -9.28 -58.09
CA ALA A 564 -17.67 -9.13 -56.65
C ALA A 564 -17.90 -7.67 -56.25
N VAL A 565 -17.11 -6.74 -56.81
CA VAL A 565 -17.31 -5.29 -56.63
C VAL A 565 -18.65 -4.83 -57.22
N PHE A 566 -19.09 -5.40 -58.35
CA PHE A 566 -20.40 -5.10 -58.93
C PHE A 566 -21.57 -5.58 -58.06
N GLN A 567 -21.42 -6.74 -57.40
CA GLN A 567 -22.44 -7.30 -56.51
C GLN A 567 -22.60 -6.48 -55.23
N THR A 568 -21.49 -6.06 -54.61
CA THR A 568 -21.53 -5.21 -53.41
C THR A 568 -22.07 -3.81 -53.73
N TRP A 569 -21.79 -3.29 -54.93
CA TRP A 569 -22.36 -2.02 -55.39
C TRP A 569 -23.88 -2.11 -55.66
N ASN A 570 -24.37 -3.24 -56.18
CA ASN A 570 -25.80 -3.44 -56.40
C ASN A 570 -26.62 -3.60 -55.12
N HIS A 571 -26.02 -4.10 -54.02
CA HIS A 571 -26.69 -4.15 -52.71
C HIS A 571 -26.77 -2.80 -51.99
N GLN A 572 -26.07 -1.76 -52.46
CA GLN A 572 -26.11 -0.42 -51.88
C GLN A 572 -27.04 0.56 -52.62
N ARG A 573 -27.85 0.12 -53.60
CA ARG A 573 -28.89 0.96 -54.21
C ARG A 573 -30.21 0.82 -53.44
N PRO A 574 -30.71 1.89 -52.79
CA PRO A 574 -32.00 1.88 -52.12
C PRO A 574 -33.12 2.19 -53.13
N GLY A 575 -34.15 1.36 -53.13
CA GLY A 575 -35.46 1.63 -53.73
C GLY A 575 -36.39 0.49 -53.32
N GLY A 576 -37.58 0.70 -52.78
CA GLY A 576 -38.32 1.89 -52.43
C GLY A 576 -39.76 1.43 -52.15
N HIS A 577 -40.24 1.61 -50.92
CA HIS A 577 -41.62 2.01 -50.63
C HIS A 577 -41.79 2.30 -49.13
N ASP A 578 -42.54 3.37 -48.89
CA ASP A 578 -42.93 4.12 -47.69
C ASP A 578 -43.39 3.24 -46.50
N THR A 579 -43.24 3.63 -45.24
CA THR A 579 -43.76 4.89 -44.65
C THR A 579 -42.94 5.45 -43.48
N ASP A 580 -42.91 6.79 -43.47
CA ASP A 580 -42.65 7.76 -42.41
C ASP A 580 -42.61 7.26 -40.95
N ASP A 581 -41.50 7.55 -40.27
CA ASP A 581 -41.50 8.59 -39.24
C ASP A 581 -40.07 9.12 -39.04
N ARG A 582 -39.84 10.34 -39.54
CA ARG A 582 -38.61 11.11 -39.35
C ARG A 582 -38.68 11.87 -38.03
N VAL A 583 -37.68 11.70 -37.18
CA VAL A 583 -37.27 12.74 -36.21
C VAL A 583 -35.83 13.15 -36.53
N PRO A 584 -35.51 14.47 -36.61
CA PRO A 584 -34.30 14.95 -37.27
C PRO A 584 -33.07 14.90 -36.36
N LEU A 585 -31.94 14.49 -36.93
CA LEU A 585 -30.61 14.76 -36.39
C LEU A 585 -30.40 16.28 -36.32
N THR A 586 -30.40 16.80 -35.10
CA THR A 586 -29.95 18.17 -34.83
C THR A 586 -28.48 18.09 -34.43
N GLU A 587 -27.61 18.54 -35.33
CA GLU A 587 -26.20 18.78 -35.04
C GLU A 587 -26.08 19.99 -34.09
N HIS A 588 -25.86 19.73 -32.80
CA HIS A 588 -25.19 20.68 -31.92
C HIS A 588 -24.23 19.94 -30.98
N PRO A 589 -22.97 20.40 -30.85
CA PRO A 589 -22.06 19.85 -29.87
C PRO A 589 -22.50 20.33 -28.48
N PRO A 590 -22.61 19.46 -27.45
CA PRO A 590 -22.78 19.97 -26.10
C PRO A 590 -21.48 20.66 -25.69
N ALA A 591 -21.64 21.91 -25.29
CA ALA A 591 -20.63 22.70 -24.61
C ALA A 591 -20.05 21.94 -23.42
N ALA A 592 -18.77 22.19 -23.17
CA ALA A 592 -18.07 21.73 -21.98
C ALA A 592 -18.68 22.37 -20.73
N ASP A 593 -19.51 21.61 -20.01
CA ASP A 593 -19.83 21.89 -18.62
C ASP A 593 -18.73 21.29 -17.71
N PRO A 594 -18.44 21.94 -16.57
CA PRO A 594 -17.31 21.59 -15.73
C PRO A 594 -17.52 20.21 -15.11
N VAL A 595 -16.47 19.38 -15.22
CA VAL A 595 -16.36 18.05 -14.63
C VAL A 595 -16.58 18.13 -13.12
N ALA A 596 -17.84 17.98 -12.69
CA ALA A 596 -18.14 17.45 -11.37
C ALA A 596 -17.72 15.98 -11.39
N ALA A 597 -16.95 15.56 -10.39
CA ALA A 597 -16.46 14.19 -10.25
C ALA A 597 -17.59 13.20 -10.53
N SER A 598 -17.37 12.26 -11.46
CA SER A 598 -18.33 11.19 -11.74
C SER A 598 -18.64 10.47 -10.42
N ASN A 599 -19.83 10.67 -9.88
CA ASN A 599 -20.29 9.96 -8.70
C ASN A 599 -20.40 8.48 -9.08
N VAL A 600 -19.38 7.69 -8.73
CA VAL A 600 -19.22 6.26 -9.04
C VAL A 600 -20.46 5.42 -8.67
N PHE A 601 -21.29 5.94 -7.75
CA PHE A 601 -22.49 5.29 -7.24
C PHE A 601 -23.77 5.55 -8.05
N GLU A 602 -23.83 6.57 -8.92
CA GLU A 602 -25.02 6.80 -9.76
C GLU A 602 -25.21 5.70 -10.82
N SER A 603 -24.14 5.02 -11.23
CA SER A 603 -24.17 3.92 -12.20
C SER A 603 -24.42 2.53 -11.60
N VAL A 604 -24.72 2.41 -10.30
CA VAL A 604 -25.02 1.09 -9.68
C VAL A 604 -26.37 0.60 -10.21
N ASN A 605 -26.34 -0.52 -10.95
CA ASN A 605 -27.53 -1.18 -11.49
C ASN A 605 -28.14 -2.12 -10.46
N VAL A 606 -29.44 -2.01 -10.24
CA VAL A 606 -30.20 -2.99 -9.44
C VAL A 606 -30.27 -4.30 -10.24
N LEU A 607 -29.73 -5.38 -9.68
CA LEU A 607 -29.73 -6.72 -10.29
C LEU A 607 -31.15 -7.33 -10.22
N ALA A 608 -31.97 -7.08 -11.24
CA ALA A 608 -33.08 -7.97 -11.59
C ALA A 608 -32.50 -9.21 -12.29
N SER A 609 -33.04 -10.39 -12.00
CA SER A 609 -32.59 -11.62 -12.68
C SER A 609 -32.90 -11.54 -14.17
N ILE A 610 -31.99 -12.02 -15.00
CA ILE A 610 -32.22 -12.09 -16.46
C ILE A 610 -33.35 -13.09 -16.76
N ASP A 611 -33.50 -14.12 -15.93
CA ASP A 611 -34.64 -15.03 -15.96
C ASP A 611 -35.82 -14.42 -15.20
N ALA A 612 -36.87 -14.06 -15.94
CA ALA A 612 -38.10 -13.51 -15.38
C ALA A 612 -38.77 -14.45 -14.35
N GLN A 613 -38.53 -15.77 -14.44
CA GLN A 613 -39.06 -16.78 -13.51
C GLN A 613 -38.33 -16.80 -12.15
N LEU A 614 -37.23 -16.06 -12.00
CA LEU A 614 -36.46 -15.97 -10.74
C LEU A 614 -36.63 -14.61 -10.05
N ASN A 615 -37.72 -13.89 -10.36
CA ASN A 615 -38.01 -12.59 -9.76
C ASN A 615 -39.40 -12.58 -9.09
N LEU A 616 -39.47 -12.08 -7.87
CA LEU A 616 -40.71 -11.96 -7.08
C LEU A 616 -41.66 -10.91 -7.68
N ARG A 617 -42.88 -11.29 -8.07
CA ARG A 617 -43.92 -10.35 -8.51
C ARG A 617 -44.60 -9.74 -7.28
N LEU A 618 -44.14 -8.59 -6.82
CA LEU A 618 -44.75 -7.94 -5.67
C LEU A 618 -45.87 -6.97 -6.10
N PRO A 619 -47.16 -7.32 -5.94
CA PRO A 619 -48.27 -6.42 -6.26
C PRO A 619 -48.23 -5.12 -5.45
N ARG A 620 -47.61 -5.15 -4.26
CA ARG A 620 -47.54 -4.02 -3.32
C ARG A 620 -46.38 -3.03 -3.55
N VAL A 621 -45.49 -3.27 -4.52
CA VAL A 621 -44.40 -2.31 -4.88
C VAL A 621 -44.97 -1.04 -5.52
N LYS A 622 -46.17 -1.10 -6.11
CA LYS A 622 -46.88 0.08 -6.63
C LYS A 622 -47.08 1.17 -5.55
N ALA A 623 -47.24 0.80 -4.28
CA ALA A 623 -47.39 1.76 -3.17
C ALA A 623 -46.09 2.53 -2.86
N ILE A 624 -44.93 1.86 -2.93
CA ILE A 624 -43.62 2.52 -2.74
C ILE A 624 -43.26 3.35 -3.97
N ALA A 625 -43.57 2.85 -5.17
CA ALA A 625 -43.37 3.60 -6.41
C ALA A 625 -44.16 4.92 -6.44
N ALA A 626 -45.35 4.97 -5.82
CA ALA A 626 -46.16 6.18 -5.71
C ALA A 626 -45.55 7.26 -4.80
N LEU A 627 -44.60 6.90 -3.93
CA LEU A 627 -43.92 7.82 -3.01
C LEU A 627 -42.59 8.36 -3.57
N LEU A 628 -42.20 7.96 -4.79
CA LEU A 628 -40.95 8.39 -5.42
C LEU A 628 -41.13 9.72 -6.16
N HIS A 629 -40.25 10.68 -5.89
CA HIS A 629 -40.19 11.95 -6.57
C HIS A 629 -39.04 12.00 -7.59
N SER A 630 -39.28 12.55 -8.79
CA SER A 630 -38.30 12.61 -9.88
C SER A 630 -37.28 13.74 -9.77
N ILE A 631 -37.52 14.75 -8.91
CA ILE A 631 -36.70 15.96 -8.80
C ILE A 631 -36.01 15.97 -7.43
N PRO A 632 -34.69 16.23 -7.35
CA PRO A 632 -34.00 16.39 -6.08
C PRO A 632 -34.46 17.66 -5.34
N PRO A 633 -34.49 17.68 -4.00
CA PRO A 633 -34.75 18.90 -3.25
C PRO A 633 -33.64 19.94 -3.50
N LEU A 634 -33.99 21.21 -3.72
CA LEU A 634 -33.00 22.28 -3.93
C LEU A 634 -32.23 22.60 -2.63
N GLY A 635 -30.89 22.64 -2.69
CA GLY A 635 -30.08 23.48 -1.81
C GLY A 635 -29.35 22.86 -0.61
N ALA A 636 -29.14 21.53 -0.57
CA ALA A 636 -28.45 20.89 0.56
C ALA A 636 -27.22 20.06 0.18
N ALA A 637 -26.37 19.79 1.17
CA ALA A 637 -25.22 18.89 1.05
C ALA A 637 -25.71 17.44 0.84
N VAL A 638 -25.29 16.87 -0.29
CA VAL A 638 -25.65 15.51 -0.72
C VAL A 638 -24.44 14.60 -0.57
N ALA A 639 -24.62 13.44 0.05
CA ALA A 639 -23.59 12.43 0.22
C ALA A 639 -23.90 11.21 -0.68
N PRO A 640 -22.98 10.79 -1.56
CA PRO A 640 -23.12 9.54 -2.30
C PRO A 640 -22.90 8.35 -1.36
N VAL A 641 -23.75 7.32 -1.44
CA VAL A 641 -23.68 6.13 -0.58
C VAL A 641 -24.00 4.87 -1.37
N HIS A 642 -23.70 3.70 -0.81
CA HIS A 642 -24.15 2.42 -1.36
C HIS A 642 -24.70 1.52 -0.25
N TRP A 643 -26.00 1.66 0.01
CA TRP A 643 -26.69 0.91 1.07
C TRP A 643 -27.78 0.01 0.49
N HIS A 644 -27.85 -1.23 0.97
CA HIS A 644 -29.05 -2.05 0.83
C HIS A 644 -29.88 -1.91 2.09
N VAL A 645 -31.15 -1.56 1.89
CA VAL A 645 -32.02 -1.15 2.97
C VAL A 645 -33.37 -1.80 2.79
N LEU A 646 -33.96 -2.28 3.88
CA LEU A 646 -35.35 -2.71 3.94
C LEU A 646 -36.22 -1.51 4.27
N VAL A 647 -37.10 -1.15 3.34
CA VAL A 647 -38.12 -0.11 3.55
C VAL A 647 -39.44 -0.79 3.85
N SER A 648 -40.03 -0.49 5.00
CA SER A 648 -41.31 -1.00 5.45
C SER A 648 -42.31 0.14 5.57
N LEU A 649 -43.40 0.05 4.80
CA LEU A 649 -44.54 0.97 4.88
C LEU A 649 -45.49 0.46 5.98
N MET A 650 -45.75 1.29 6.99
CA MET A 650 -46.76 1.02 8.01
C MET A 650 -48.13 1.42 7.45
N THR A 651 -48.97 0.45 7.10
CA THR A 651 -50.38 0.68 6.75
C THR A 651 -51.26 0.40 7.96
N ASN A 652 -52.40 1.08 8.08
CA ASN A 652 -53.31 0.94 9.23
C ASN A 652 -53.88 -0.48 9.45
N ASP A 653 -53.76 -1.39 8.47
CA ASP A 653 -54.35 -2.74 8.49
C ASP A 653 -53.37 -3.88 8.91
N ASP A 654 -52.40 -3.63 9.81
CA ASP A 654 -51.38 -4.60 10.30
C ASP A 654 -50.49 -5.28 9.23
N ALA A 655 -50.74 -5.05 7.94
CA ALA A 655 -50.02 -5.67 6.85
C ALA A 655 -48.83 -4.79 6.38
N SER A 656 -47.74 -4.78 7.15
CA SER A 656 -46.53 -4.03 6.76
C SER A 656 -45.99 -4.45 5.39
N VAL A 657 -45.83 -3.50 4.47
CA VAL A 657 -45.26 -3.77 3.13
C VAL A 657 -43.77 -3.52 3.20
N ALA A 658 -42.97 -4.59 3.20
CA ALA A 658 -41.51 -4.51 3.22
C ALA A 658 -40.92 -4.80 1.83
N THR A 659 -40.00 -3.97 1.36
CA THR A 659 -39.23 -4.19 0.12
C THR A 659 -37.78 -3.77 0.31
N SER A 660 -36.86 -4.57 -0.23
CA SER A 660 -35.43 -4.24 -0.24
C SER A 660 -35.12 -3.27 -1.37
N VAL A 661 -34.40 -2.18 -1.06
CA VAL A 661 -34.09 -1.10 -1.98
C VAL A 661 -32.61 -0.76 -1.92
N VAL A 662 -32.06 -0.25 -3.03
CA VAL A 662 -30.67 0.25 -3.10
C VAL A 662 -30.69 1.76 -2.97
N VAL A 663 -29.96 2.29 -1.98
CA VAL A 663 -29.76 3.72 -1.77
C VAL A 663 -28.42 4.12 -2.39
N THR A 664 -28.46 5.09 -3.29
CA THR A 664 -27.26 5.58 -4.01
C THR A 664 -26.80 6.95 -3.53
N THR A 665 -27.70 7.71 -2.90
CA THR A 665 -27.43 9.08 -2.50
C THR A 665 -28.34 9.47 -1.34
N VAL A 666 -27.81 10.27 -0.43
CA VAL A 666 -28.51 10.71 0.78
C VAL A 666 -28.35 12.20 0.97
N GLN A 667 -29.43 12.85 1.38
CA GLN A 667 -29.43 14.26 1.75
C GLN A 667 -29.72 14.40 3.24
N CYS A 668 -28.81 15.04 3.97
CA CYS A 668 -28.82 15.12 5.44
C CYS A 668 -29.30 16.47 5.99
N SER A 669 -29.97 17.30 5.18
CA SER A 669 -30.56 18.57 5.64
C SER A 669 -31.79 18.37 6.53
N SER A 670 -32.46 19.47 6.91
CA SER A 670 -33.72 19.48 7.68
C SER A 670 -34.78 18.52 7.15
N ASP A 671 -34.86 18.36 5.83
CA ASP A 671 -35.66 17.32 5.19
C ASP A 671 -34.72 16.18 4.79
N ARG A 672 -34.94 14.98 5.34
CA ARG A 672 -34.10 13.80 5.09
C ARG A 672 -34.64 13.03 3.89
N TRP A 673 -33.81 12.91 2.85
CA TRP A 673 -34.19 12.25 1.60
C TRP A 673 -33.19 11.17 1.20
N LEU A 674 -33.70 10.07 0.64
CA LEU A 674 -32.92 8.98 0.07
C LEU A 674 -33.17 8.90 -1.44
N LYS A 675 -32.12 8.89 -2.27
CA LYS A 675 -32.23 8.51 -3.68
C LYS A 675 -32.19 6.99 -3.77
N VAL A 676 -33.31 6.39 -4.14
CA VAL A 676 -33.49 4.94 -4.12
C VAL A 676 -33.78 4.40 -5.51
N LYS A 677 -33.26 3.19 -5.77
CA LYS A 677 -33.55 2.42 -6.98
C LYS A 677 -34.37 1.19 -6.64
N VAL A 678 -35.58 1.08 -7.18
CA VAL A 678 -36.56 0.01 -6.92
C VAL A 678 -36.82 -0.78 -8.22
N PRO A 679 -36.65 -2.11 -8.25
CA PRO A 679 -37.04 -2.92 -9.40
C PRO A 679 -38.56 -3.18 -9.38
N LEU A 680 -39.24 -2.87 -10.49
CA LEU A 680 -40.69 -3.08 -10.67
C LEU A 680 -40.96 -3.97 -11.88
N ALA A 681 -41.86 -4.95 -11.71
CA ALA A 681 -42.36 -5.75 -12.81
C ALA A 681 -43.49 -5.00 -13.54
N ARG A 682 -43.39 -4.89 -14.86
CA ARG A 682 -44.50 -4.44 -15.72
C ARG A 682 -45.35 -5.65 -16.12
N ASP A 683 -46.62 -5.41 -16.48
CA ASP A 683 -47.63 -6.44 -16.74
C ASP A 683 -47.23 -7.49 -17.82
N ASN A 684 -46.17 -7.22 -18.63
CA ASN A 684 -45.66 -8.11 -19.70
C ASN A 684 -44.34 -8.85 -19.34
N ASN A 685 -44.06 -9.17 -18.07
CA ASN A 685 -42.78 -9.78 -17.62
C ASN A 685 -41.50 -8.96 -17.88
N VAL A 686 -41.64 -7.69 -18.26
CA VAL A 686 -40.52 -6.77 -18.46
C VAL A 686 -40.26 -6.02 -17.16
N TRP A 687 -39.02 -6.03 -16.69
CA TRP A 687 -38.60 -5.35 -15.45
C TRP A 687 -38.11 -3.93 -15.76
N VAL A 688 -38.53 -2.96 -14.96
CA VAL A 688 -38.07 -1.57 -15.01
C VAL A 688 -37.50 -1.19 -13.65
N VAL A 689 -36.32 -0.58 -13.61
CA VAL A 689 -35.78 -0.01 -12.37
C VAL A 689 -36.26 1.43 -12.27
N LEU A 690 -37.09 1.72 -11.28
CA LEU A 690 -37.50 3.08 -10.94
C LEU A 690 -36.39 3.74 -10.10
N ASP A 691 -35.92 4.90 -10.53
CA ASP A 691 -34.99 5.76 -9.80
C ASP A 691 -35.75 7.01 -9.33
N GLY A 692 -35.68 7.31 -8.04
CA GLY A 692 -36.40 8.45 -7.48
C GLY A 692 -36.01 8.76 -6.03
N TRP A 693 -36.42 9.94 -5.58
CA TRP A 693 -36.18 10.44 -4.23
C TRP A 693 -37.33 10.06 -3.30
N LEU A 694 -36.98 9.45 -2.16
CA LEU A 694 -37.91 9.01 -1.13
C LEU A 694 -37.73 9.90 0.13
N PRO A 695 -38.77 10.65 0.55
CA PRO A 695 -38.74 11.43 1.78
C PRO A 695 -38.92 10.51 2.99
N LEU A 696 -38.09 10.67 4.02
CA LEU A 696 -38.16 9.84 5.23
C LEU A 696 -39.22 10.30 6.23
N ASP A 697 -39.58 11.58 6.17
CA ASP A 697 -40.49 12.23 7.12
C ASP A 697 -41.93 12.37 6.58
N ALA A 698 -42.25 11.73 5.44
CA ALA A 698 -43.58 11.78 4.84
C ALA A 698 -44.56 10.79 5.52
N PRO A 699 -45.85 11.17 5.69
CA PRO A 699 -46.89 10.24 6.11
C PRO A 699 -47.35 9.37 4.91
N PRO A 700 -47.55 8.05 5.08
CA PRO A 700 -47.43 7.25 6.31
C PRO A 700 -45.98 6.92 6.70
N PRO A 701 -45.68 6.69 8.01
CA PRO A 701 -44.31 6.58 8.50
C PRO A 701 -43.56 5.40 7.86
N LEU A 702 -42.40 5.71 7.27
CA LEU A 702 -41.50 4.75 6.65
C LEU A 702 -40.50 4.24 7.69
N VAL A 703 -40.49 2.92 7.91
CA VAL A 703 -39.47 2.27 8.74
C VAL A 703 -38.36 1.78 7.82
N VAL A 704 -37.16 2.32 8.01
CA VAL A 704 -36.01 2.06 7.15
C VAL A 704 -34.93 1.33 7.96
N LYS A 705 -34.55 0.13 7.52
CA LYS A 705 -33.58 -0.72 8.23
C LYS A 705 -32.40 -1.08 7.33
N LEU A 706 -31.18 -0.81 7.78
CA LEU A 706 -29.96 -1.13 7.03
C LEU A 706 -29.75 -2.64 7.01
N LEU A 707 -29.66 -3.21 5.81
CA LEU A 707 -29.33 -4.63 5.58
C LEU A 707 -27.83 -4.81 5.31
N ALA A 708 -27.28 -4.02 4.39
CA ALA A 708 -25.86 -4.08 4.07
C ALA A 708 -25.33 -2.68 3.71
N CYS A 709 -24.12 -2.39 4.15
CA CYS A 709 -23.39 -1.14 3.86
C CYS A 709 -22.13 -1.53 3.09
N HIS A 710 -22.10 -1.28 1.78
CA HIS A 710 -20.95 -1.63 0.95
C HIS A 710 -19.84 -0.59 0.99
N ASP A 711 -20.14 0.58 1.54
CA ASP A 711 -19.18 1.63 1.81
C ASP A 711 -19.05 1.79 3.34
N PRO A 712 -17.91 1.41 3.95
CA PRO A 712 -17.75 1.46 5.40
C PRO A 712 -17.74 2.89 5.95
N ASP A 713 -17.35 3.88 5.14
CA ASP A 713 -17.20 5.28 5.58
C ASP A 713 -18.56 5.97 5.77
N SER A 714 -19.59 5.55 5.04
CA SER A 714 -20.97 6.04 5.20
C SER A 714 -21.80 5.32 6.27
N ARG A 715 -21.23 4.34 6.99
CA ARG A 715 -21.98 3.62 8.05
C ARG A 715 -22.37 4.52 9.21
N ASN A 716 -21.48 5.44 9.60
CA ASN A 716 -21.76 6.42 10.66
C ASN A 716 -22.88 7.39 10.25
N LEU A 717 -22.91 7.77 8.96
CA LEU A 717 -23.96 8.62 8.39
C LEU A 717 -25.35 7.99 8.52
N PHE A 718 -25.48 6.67 8.30
CA PHE A 718 -26.75 5.96 8.53
C PHE A 718 -27.16 6.01 10.02
N GLN A 719 -26.22 5.82 10.94
CA GLN A 719 -26.49 5.86 12.38
C GLN A 719 -26.92 7.27 12.84
N GLU A 720 -26.30 8.31 12.29
CA GLU A 720 -26.67 9.71 12.56
C GLU A 720 -28.07 10.06 12.02
N LEU A 721 -28.41 9.60 10.82
CA LEU A 721 -29.73 9.83 10.22
C LEU A 721 -30.86 9.10 10.95
N TYR A 722 -30.55 7.97 11.58
CA TYR A 722 -31.51 7.09 12.25
C TYR A 722 -31.08 6.81 13.70
N ALA A 723 -30.95 7.88 14.50
CA ALA A 723 -30.54 7.87 15.91
C ALA A 723 -31.45 7.06 16.89
N GLY A 724 -32.33 6.20 16.38
CA GLY A 724 -33.18 5.28 17.14
C GLY A 724 -33.48 3.97 16.42
N ALA A 725 -32.73 3.62 15.36
CA ALA A 725 -32.95 2.37 14.63
C ALA A 725 -32.65 1.16 15.53
N ALA A 726 -33.72 0.51 16.02
CA ALA A 726 -33.62 -0.76 16.71
C ALA A 726 -32.79 -1.75 15.87
N ALA A 727 -31.85 -2.46 16.51
CA ALA A 727 -31.02 -3.46 15.86
C ALA A 727 -31.93 -4.42 15.06
N TYR A 728 -31.70 -4.52 13.74
CA TYR A 728 -32.48 -5.44 12.93
C TYR A 728 -32.19 -6.87 13.39
N GLN A 729 -33.13 -7.46 14.11
CA GLN A 729 -33.11 -8.89 14.37
C GLN A 729 -33.35 -9.61 13.05
N SER A 730 -32.35 -10.37 12.61
CA SER A 730 -32.48 -11.23 11.43
C SER A 730 -33.76 -12.07 11.56
N PRO A 731 -34.57 -12.20 10.50
CA PRO A 731 -35.70 -13.12 10.54
C PRO A 731 -35.20 -14.53 10.88
N PRO A 732 -35.97 -15.32 11.65
CA PRO A 732 -35.62 -16.71 11.95
C PRO A 732 -35.46 -17.49 10.64
N PRO A 733 -34.59 -18.51 10.60
CA PRO A 733 -34.51 -19.39 9.43
C PRO A 733 -35.87 -20.03 9.20
N VAL A 734 -36.30 -20.12 7.94
CA VAL A 734 -37.50 -20.88 7.59
C VAL A 734 -37.25 -22.33 7.99
N ALA A 735 -38.10 -22.87 8.86
CA ALA A 735 -37.92 -24.24 9.33
C ALA A 735 -38.09 -25.22 8.15
N PRO A 736 -37.27 -26.28 8.05
CA PRO A 736 -37.39 -27.27 6.98
C PRO A 736 -38.78 -27.92 6.96
N ASP A 737 -39.40 -28.09 8.13
CA ASP A 737 -40.75 -28.65 8.27
C ASP A 737 -41.83 -27.69 7.74
N GLU A 738 -41.69 -26.38 8.02
CA GLU A 738 -42.60 -25.33 7.50
C GLU A 738 -42.49 -25.24 5.97
N MET A 739 -41.28 -25.33 5.43
CA MET A 739 -41.04 -25.36 3.98
C MET A 739 -41.63 -26.63 3.33
N ALA A 740 -41.46 -27.79 3.95
CA ALA A 740 -42.01 -29.04 3.44
C ALA A 740 -43.55 -29.01 3.42
N GLN A 741 -44.16 -28.50 4.49
CA GLN A 741 -45.63 -28.30 4.57
C GLN A 741 -46.12 -27.30 3.52
N LEU A 742 -45.39 -26.20 3.30
CA LEU A 742 -45.76 -25.20 2.29
C LEU A 742 -45.68 -25.75 0.86
N ILE A 743 -44.64 -26.54 0.56
CA ILE A 743 -44.49 -27.22 -0.73
C ILE A 743 -45.63 -28.21 -0.95
N GLU A 744 -45.96 -29.02 0.06
CA GLU A 744 -47.03 -30.02 -0.05
C GLU A 744 -48.41 -29.38 -0.17
N ALA A 745 -48.72 -28.36 0.64
CA ALA A 745 -49.97 -27.60 0.56
C ALA A 745 -50.12 -26.91 -0.80
N THR A 746 -49.03 -26.41 -1.38
CA THR A 746 -49.04 -25.79 -2.71
C THR A 746 -49.27 -26.81 -3.82
N ARG A 747 -48.69 -28.00 -3.71
CA ARG A 747 -48.92 -29.09 -4.68
C ARG A 747 -50.35 -29.63 -4.60
N SER A 748 -50.89 -29.78 -3.39
CA SER A 748 -52.29 -30.17 -3.17
C SER A 748 -53.23 -29.11 -3.77
N ALA A 749 -53.00 -27.83 -3.47
CA ALA A 749 -53.82 -26.74 -4.01
C ALA A 749 -53.76 -26.67 -5.54
N LEU A 750 -52.58 -26.88 -6.15
CA LEU A 750 -52.44 -26.90 -7.62
C LEU A 750 -53.01 -28.18 -8.27
N GLY A 751 -53.15 -29.29 -7.51
CA GLY A 751 -53.70 -30.57 -7.98
C GLY A 751 -55.21 -30.73 -7.79
N GLU A 752 -55.81 -30.07 -6.79
CA GLU A 752 -57.26 -30.08 -6.51
C GLU A 752 -58.07 -29.09 -7.37
N LEU A 753 -57.41 -28.26 -8.19
CA LEU A 753 -58.06 -27.32 -9.11
C LEU A 753 -58.92 -27.99 -10.20
N ASP A 754 -58.82 -29.32 -10.37
CA ASP A 754 -59.67 -30.11 -11.27
C ASP A 754 -61.00 -30.57 -10.64
N THR A 755 -61.21 -30.36 -9.33
CA THR A 755 -62.46 -30.71 -8.65
C THR A 755 -63.14 -29.48 -8.05
N VAL A 756 -64.24 -29.10 -8.69
CA VAL A 756 -65.11 -27.98 -8.31
C VAL A 756 -65.65 -28.16 -6.88
N ASP A 757 -65.66 -27.06 -6.14
CA ASP A 757 -66.18 -26.85 -4.79
C ASP A 757 -65.29 -27.25 -3.60
N THR A 758 -64.29 -26.41 -3.26
CA THR A 758 -64.07 -25.97 -1.85
C THR A 758 -63.20 -24.70 -1.71
N LYS A 759 -63.77 -23.70 -1.01
CA LYS A 759 -63.16 -22.60 -0.23
C LYS A 759 -62.13 -21.65 -0.89
N VAL A 760 -62.70 -20.54 -1.38
CA VAL A 760 -62.18 -19.36 -2.10
C VAL A 760 -60.93 -18.62 -1.55
N ASN A 761 -60.31 -18.95 -0.41
CA ASN A 761 -59.23 -18.11 0.15
C ASN A 761 -57.85 -18.80 0.33
N GLN A 762 -57.69 -20.07 -0.06
CA GLN A 762 -56.41 -20.79 0.14
C GLN A 762 -55.26 -20.36 -0.78
N PRO A 763 -55.44 -20.12 -2.10
CA PRO A 763 -54.30 -19.82 -2.97
C PRO A 763 -53.74 -18.41 -2.73
N GLU A 764 -54.54 -17.42 -2.36
CA GLU A 764 -54.02 -16.10 -1.97
C GLU A 764 -53.21 -16.16 -0.66
N LEU A 765 -53.65 -16.96 0.30
CA LEU A 765 -52.94 -17.18 1.57
C LEU A 765 -51.58 -17.84 1.32
N LEU A 766 -51.55 -18.89 0.48
CA LEU A 766 -50.33 -19.59 0.08
C LEU A 766 -49.39 -18.67 -0.71
N LEU A 767 -49.93 -17.78 -1.56
CA LEU A 767 -49.14 -16.79 -2.29
C LEU A 767 -48.45 -15.80 -1.33
N GLY A 768 -49.17 -15.36 -0.31
CA GLY A 768 -48.65 -14.53 0.77
C GLY A 768 -47.53 -15.22 1.56
N GLN A 769 -47.70 -16.52 1.88
CA GLN A 769 -46.69 -17.32 2.57
C GLN A 769 -45.43 -17.52 1.71
N TRP A 770 -45.56 -17.85 0.43
CA TRP A 770 -44.40 -17.94 -0.49
C TRP A 770 -43.66 -16.61 -0.64
N THR A 771 -44.39 -15.50 -0.75
CA THR A 771 -43.80 -14.16 -0.82
C THR A 771 -42.93 -13.90 0.42
N ARG A 772 -43.46 -14.20 1.61
CA ARG A 772 -42.73 -14.05 2.87
C ARG A 772 -41.47 -14.92 2.92
N VAL A 773 -41.58 -16.19 2.54
CA VAL A 773 -40.46 -17.16 2.55
C VAL A 773 -39.32 -16.71 1.64
N ILE A 774 -39.62 -16.32 0.41
CA ILE A 774 -38.60 -15.90 -0.56
C ILE A 774 -37.99 -14.55 -0.14
N GLN A 775 -38.77 -13.63 0.43
CA GLN A 775 -38.25 -12.38 1.00
C GLN A 775 -37.32 -12.63 2.20
N GLN A 776 -37.70 -13.51 3.13
CA GLN A 776 -36.86 -13.88 4.27
C GLN A 776 -35.54 -14.51 3.82
N TRP A 777 -35.59 -15.37 2.80
CA TRP A 777 -34.39 -15.94 2.19
C TRP A 777 -33.50 -14.85 1.58
N ASN A 778 -34.05 -13.93 0.79
CA ASN A 778 -33.29 -12.84 0.17
C ASN A 778 -32.62 -11.94 1.21
N VAL A 779 -33.35 -11.55 2.26
CA VAL A 779 -32.82 -10.72 3.35
C VAL A 779 -31.70 -11.45 4.10
N ARG A 780 -31.89 -12.73 4.42
CA ARG A 780 -30.87 -13.53 5.10
C ARG A 780 -29.65 -13.75 4.22
N PHE A 781 -29.85 -14.01 2.93
CA PHE A 781 -28.76 -14.14 1.95
C PHE A 781 -27.94 -12.85 1.91
N LEU A 782 -28.59 -11.69 1.84
CA LEU A 782 -27.96 -10.38 1.87
C LEU A 782 -27.18 -10.14 3.18
N LEU A 783 -27.76 -10.46 4.33
CA LEU A 783 -27.09 -10.30 5.63
C LEU A 783 -25.87 -11.22 5.77
N GLN A 784 -25.98 -12.47 5.30
CA GLN A 784 -24.94 -13.47 5.44
C GLN A 784 -23.78 -13.27 4.45
N HIS A 785 -24.09 -12.92 3.20
CA HIS A 785 -23.11 -12.81 2.12
C HIS A 785 -22.71 -11.38 1.78
N GLN A 786 -23.35 -10.38 2.39
CA GLN A 786 -23.12 -8.95 2.13
C GLN A 786 -23.12 -8.63 0.63
N ARG A 787 -24.02 -9.26 -0.15
CA ARG A 787 -24.26 -9.03 -1.58
C ARG A 787 -25.64 -9.53 -1.99
N CYS A 788 -26.20 -8.99 -3.08
CA CYS A 788 -27.43 -9.54 -3.67
C CYS A 788 -27.22 -10.96 -4.19
N ALA A 789 -28.29 -11.78 -4.14
CA ALA A 789 -28.32 -13.09 -4.76
C ALA A 789 -28.27 -12.95 -6.29
N THR A 790 -27.31 -13.65 -6.92
CA THR A 790 -27.20 -13.72 -8.38
C THR A 790 -28.18 -14.76 -8.93
N ASP A 791 -28.33 -14.82 -10.26
CA ASP A 791 -29.15 -15.83 -10.93
C ASP A 791 -28.76 -17.26 -10.56
N ALA A 792 -27.45 -17.51 -10.40
CA ALA A 792 -26.93 -18.80 -9.94
C ALA A 792 -27.33 -19.12 -8.49
N ASP A 793 -27.42 -18.12 -7.62
CA ASP A 793 -27.86 -18.31 -6.23
C ASP A 793 -29.36 -18.52 -6.14
N LYS A 794 -30.14 -17.79 -6.93
CA LYS A 794 -31.59 -17.97 -7.05
C LYS A 794 -31.96 -19.31 -7.71
N ALA A 795 -31.14 -19.80 -8.65
CA ALA A 795 -31.33 -21.09 -9.28
C ALA A 795 -31.30 -22.26 -8.28
N LYS A 796 -30.57 -22.14 -7.16
CA LYS A 796 -30.54 -23.15 -6.09
C LYS A 796 -31.91 -23.33 -5.40
N ILE A 797 -32.75 -22.28 -5.41
CA ILE A 797 -34.11 -22.30 -4.88
C ILE A 797 -35.16 -22.15 -6.00
N ARG A 798 -34.82 -22.53 -7.24
CA ARG A 798 -35.69 -22.40 -8.42
C ARG A 798 -37.06 -23.03 -8.22
N ILE A 799 -37.12 -24.15 -7.49
CA ILE A 799 -38.37 -24.85 -7.16
C ILE A 799 -39.34 -23.94 -6.39
N TRP A 800 -38.85 -23.08 -5.50
CA TRP A 800 -39.68 -22.15 -4.73
C TRP A 800 -40.29 -21.10 -5.64
N TYR A 801 -39.47 -20.53 -6.53
CA TYR A 801 -39.95 -19.57 -7.53
C TYR A 801 -40.94 -20.19 -8.53
N SER A 802 -40.71 -21.43 -8.98
CA SER A 802 -41.65 -22.09 -9.90
C SER A 802 -43.00 -22.37 -9.26
N LEU A 803 -43.04 -22.81 -8.00
CA LEU A 803 -44.28 -23.03 -7.26
C LEU A 803 -45.02 -21.72 -6.99
N TYR A 804 -44.27 -20.67 -6.59
CA TYR A 804 -44.79 -19.33 -6.43
C TYR A 804 -45.42 -18.78 -7.72
N HIS A 805 -44.74 -18.90 -8.87
CA HIS A 805 -45.26 -18.40 -10.15
C HIS A 805 -46.44 -19.22 -10.67
N ALA A 806 -46.45 -20.54 -10.46
CA ALA A 806 -47.60 -21.39 -10.80
C ALA A 806 -48.85 -20.97 -10.01
N LEU A 807 -48.68 -20.72 -8.71
CA LEU A 807 -49.76 -20.30 -7.81
C LEU A 807 -50.19 -18.83 -8.08
N ALA A 808 -49.25 -17.96 -8.46
CA ALA A 808 -49.55 -16.60 -8.92
C ALA A 808 -50.32 -16.56 -10.24
N ALA A 809 -50.06 -17.50 -11.15
CA ALA A 809 -50.81 -17.64 -12.40
C ALA A 809 -52.25 -18.13 -12.13
N ALA A 810 -52.40 -19.11 -11.23
CA ALA A 810 -53.70 -19.67 -10.84
C ALA A 810 -54.60 -18.69 -10.04
N THR A 811 -54.03 -17.64 -9.45
CA THR A 811 -54.79 -16.57 -8.76
C THR A 811 -55.16 -15.41 -9.68
N GLN A 812 -54.60 -15.35 -10.89
CA GLN A 812 -54.89 -14.33 -11.90
C GLN A 812 -55.92 -14.79 -12.96
N SER A 813 -56.10 -16.10 -13.11
CA SER A 813 -57.19 -16.73 -13.87
C SER A 813 -58.46 -16.81 -13.03
#